data_AF-Q09E52-F1
#
_entry.id   AF-Q09E52-F1
#
_cell.length_a   1.000
_cell.length_b   1.000
_cell.length_c   1.000
_cell.angle_alpha   90.00
_cell.angle_beta   90.00
_cell.angle_gamma   90.00
#
_symmetry.space_group_name_H-M   'P 1'
#
loop_
_entity.id
_entity.type
_entity.pdbx_description
1 polymer ?
#
loop_
_entity_poly.entity_id
_entity_poly.type
_entity_poly.pdbx_seq_one_letter_code
_entity_poly.pdbx_strand_id
1 'polypeptide(L)'
;MKMRRLLHASLLISVLMTAIACGSDSPDAKPDGGPGTPDGGPPPPPPPLPTDPNDPKNDTKDTDCDGLSDKVEFETLREGGKTNPGIKDTDNDGLPDGLELGVTQPVAGTSCPDLLLDSDPRRQTNPLAYDTDGDGLWDGVEDANKNGKVDDGETNPLLKDTDCDGLIDGPTQGNVKGEDQNANGVREPNETDPRSFDTDGDGISDGVESGVTVSPDPGTCSGIFIPDSNPGTVTNPTNPDSDGDGIPDGAEDTNQNGGVDPGELDPNAGDANGPVGQVCTINNLRPVTFQAEDGADLKLALPPTFTEVTQIKSGNEVKGLVGYDNTTKVAFLAFRRAAPAGSTDPLGDEEALRGAINGTGSLTNRTAQVFKTWDSFNAVQAFYDQAGAGTDLKRRTDALVNALVPGSTGRLSAEAAGVGGDFRLQALFVHRSNDSVVVLVAVVPLANVTGTNRSSDAAFYAKDLSDGSALAQFGEPTAVQCEQFKLAAAKVDFLFVVDDSGSMASSQNALAATASAAADSLNASGLDWRMAMVTSSYHFGTSWSNAGTLRRFTRNVNKVQAWLTTNSNCVNNVCSLVPTTPTAPECPGALRPPSEDSNGKSIEGASGGCWVGLAGNGAEGVLGAARKAIDDMTPGTAPTEPESTTLARRDATLVVVLLGDADDQTARGVNNGIENCGTGGNKEREGSGCEPVQTYINFFGNVVSPVTPTNKTGKLITVHGIICPGGSYCGCGTGQVCDSSNNGREFNPQTGGVSKARNASVVNATGGVIGSIIDNNSIRTSMDAIIADAIGNAGYKTLKPPIGASLKVALSAVKDANTCNANNVPRSTVNGFDFDGSARTLSLFGACRPANESSQAAVSYQYWIDQEKDPNGGVPCQDDPDYDETDPDHCDELLRCNEATDTCVCPANCNDTCGAGTRCDEALCACVPTIG
;
A
#
# COMPACT_ATOMS: atom_id res chain seq x y z
N MET A 1 31.45 14.10 54.43
CA MET A 1 31.50 14.79 55.74
C MET A 1 31.97 16.24 55.51
N LYS A 2 31.15 17.25 55.83
CA LYS A 2 31.47 18.71 55.93
C LYS A 2 32.21 19.44 54.78
N MET A 3 31.52 20.47 54.23
CA MET A 3 32.00 21.85 53.96
C MET A 3 32.93 22.13 52.73
N ARG A 4 32.93 23.32 52.07
CA ARG A 4 32.11 24.57 52.19
C ARG A 4 32.22 25.52 50.96
N ARG A 5 31.08 26.16 50.60
CA ARG A 5 30.84 27.59 50.21
C ARG A 5 31.90 28.41 49.42
N LEU A 6 31.46 29.11 48.37
CA LEU A 6 31.03 30.54 48.35
C LEU A 6 30.17 30.78 47.07
N LEU A 7 28.95 31.36 47.04
CA LEU A 7 28.31 32.61 47.53
C LEU A 7 28.47 33.85 46.62
N HIS A 8 27.37 34.26 45.96
CA HIS A 8 26.77 35.62 45.96
C HIS A 8 25.27 35.51 45.59
N ALA A 9 24.46 36.56 45.81
CA ALA A 9 22.99 36.46 45.83
C ALA A 9 22.27 37.82 45.58
N SER A 10 20.93 37.78 45.69
CA SER A 10 19.91 38.82 45.40
C SER A 10 19.37 38.71 43.97
N LEU A 11 18.06 38.73 43.70
CA LEU A 11 16.82 38.66 44.54
C LEU A 11 15.77 37.88 43.69
N LEU A 12 14.50 37.59 44.03
CA LEU A 12 13.54 38.00 45.07
C LEU A 12 12.67 36.76 45.45
N ILE A 13 11.81 36.83 46.48
CA ILE A 13 11.00 35.70 46.98
C ILE A 13 9.57 36.16 47.33
N SER A 14 8.59 35.28 47.09
CA SER A 14 7.16 35.39 47.40
C SER A 14 6.84 35.47 48.91
N VAL A 15 5.56 35.64 49.28
CA VAL A 15 4.79 34.72 50.17
C VAL A 15 3.49 35.37 50.68
N LEU A 16 2.37 34.71 50.35
CA LEU A 16 1.15 34.46 51.12
C LEU A 16 0.95 35.16 52.49
N MET A 17 -0.26 35.69 52.74
CA MET A 17 -0.86 35.61 54.10
C MET A 17 -2.39 35.63 54.13
N THR A 18 -2.96 35.32 55.30
CA THR A 18 -4.34 34.87 55.52
C THR A 18 -5.31 35.94 56.02
N ALA A 19 -6.62 35.66 55.93
CA ALA A 19 -7.72 36.56 56.22
C ALA A 19 -7.94 36.93 57.72
N ILE A 20 -8.61 38.08 57.92
CA ILE A 20 -9.29 38.53 59.15
C ILE A 20 -10.64 39.15 58.72
N ALA A 21 -11.69 39.07 59.57
CA ALA A 21 -13.07 39.43 59.24
C ALA A 21 -13.66 40.56 60.12
N CYS A 22 -14.94 40.90 59.87
CA CYS A 22 -15.71 42.08 60.34
C CYS A 22 -15.29 43.38 59.61
N GLY A 23 -16.17 44.28 59.15
CA GLY A 23 -17.61 44.50 59.43
C GLY A 23 -17.79 45.84 60.15
N SER A 24 -18.71 46.74 59.80
CA SER A 24 -19.87 46.69 58.89
C SER A 24 -20.12 48.05 58.19
N ASP A 25 -20.93 48.06 57.12
CA ASP A 25 -22.17 48.87 56.98
C ASP A 25 -22.68 48.87 55.52
N SER A 26 -24.00 48.82 55.33
CA SER A 26 -24.72 48.85 54.03
C SER A 26 -25.58 50.13 53.96
N PRO A 27 -26.02 50.64 52.78
CA PRO A 27 -26.90 49.88 51.88
C PRO A 27 -26.66 50.01 50.36
N ASP A 28 -27.01 48.93 49.66
CA ASP A 28 -27.76 48.86 48.41
C ASP A 28 -27.32 49.70 47.19
N ALA A 29 -26.38 49.15 46.43
CA ALA A 29 -26.43 49.15 44.96
C ALA A 29 -25.77 47.86 44.42
N LYS A 30 -26.56 46.99 43.79
CA LYS A 30 -26.10 45.70 43.24
C LYS A 30 -25.96 45.82 41.72
N PRO A 31 -24.75 45.65 41.15
CA PRO A 31 -24.63 45.26 39.76
C PRO A 31 -24.96 43.76 39.66
N ASP A 32 -26.04 43.42 38.98
CA ASP A 32 -26.27 42.04 38.52
C ASP A 32 -25.47 41.80 37.23
N GLY A 33 -24.95 40.58 37.10
CA GLY A 33 -23.96 40.21 36.08
C GLY A 33 -23.35 38.85 36.42
N GLY A 34 -24.19 37.81 36.44
CA GLY A 34 -23.74 36.42 36.41
C GLY A 34 -23.36 35.99 34.99
N PRO A 35 -22.91 34.73 34.80
CA PRO A 35 -22.69 34.20 33.45
C PRO A 35 -23.98 34.23 32.63
N GLY A 36 -23.83 34.50 31.34
CA GLY A 36 -24.94 34.49 30.38
C GLY A 36 -25.47 33.08 30.11
N THR A 37 -26.65 33.01 29.52
CA THR A 37 -27.22 31.79 28.93
C THR A 37 -26.88 31.74 27.43
N PRO A 38 -26.66 30.55 26.84
CA PRO A 38 -26.54 30.37 25.38
C PRO A 38 -27.93 30.45 24.74
N ASP A 39 -28.50 31.66 24.76
CA ASP A 39 -29.85 32.01 24.28
C ASP A 39 -29.83 33.49 23.87
N GLY A 40 -28.77 33.87 23.15
CA GLY A 40 -28.39 35.24 22.85
C GLY A 40 -28.13 35.40 21.36
N GLY A 41 -29.20 35.31 20.56
CA GLY A 41 -29.15 35.71 19.15
C GLY A 41 -28.69 37.16 18.96
N PRO A 42 -28.38 37.55 17.72
CA PRO A 42 -27.61 38.75 17.42
C PRO A 42 -28.15 40.05 18.03
N PRO A 43 -27.25 41.03 18.31
CA PRO A 43 -27.66 42.32 18.85
C PRO A 43 -28.62 43.03 17.89
N PRO A 44 -29.63 43.77 18.39
CA PRO A 44 -30.67 44.31 17.54
C PRO A 44 -30.10 45.29 16.50
N PRO A 45 -30.47 45.15 15.20
CA PRO A 45 -29.82 45.87 14.11
C PRO A 45 -29.89 47.39 14.20
N PRO A 46 -28.98 48.10 13.52
CA PRO A 46 -28.92 49.55 13.58
C PRO A 46 -30.24 50.20 13.12
N PRO A 47 -30.63 51.36 13.68
CA PRO A 47 -31.90 51.99 13.34
C PRO A 47 -31.99 52.30 11.83
N PRO A 48 -33.04 51.82 11.12
CA PRO A 48 -33.07 51.83 9.66
C PRO A 48 -33.01 53.24 9.08
N LEU A 49 -32.26 53.37 7.98
CA LEU A 49 -32.18 54.58 7.19
C LEU A 49 -33.53 54.93 6.54
N PRO A 50 -33.79 56.22 6.20
CA PRO A 50 -35.13 56.65 5.81
C PRO A 50 -35.48 56.31 4.34
N THR A 51 -36.24 55.22 4.15
CA THR A 51 -36.71 54.74 2.84
C THR A 51 -38.14 55.20 2.49
N ASP A 52 -38.53 55.05 1.22
CA ASP A 52 -39.92 55.22 0.76
C ASP A 52 -40.27 54.12 -0.28
N PRO A 53 -41.20 53.18 0.04
CA PRO A 53 -41.68 52.17 -0.91
C PRO A 53 -42.36 52.71 -2.19
N ASN A 54 -42.57 54.02 -2.29
CA ASN A 54 -43.26 54.69 -3.40
C ASN A 54 -42.33 55.58 -4.25
N ASP A 55 -41.04 55.71 -3.93
CA ASP A 55 -40.12 56.51 -4.71
C ASP A 55 -39.81 55.82 -6.06
N PRO A 56 -40.09 56.45 -7.21
CA PRO A 56 -39.89 55.85 -8.54
C PRO A 56 -38.42 55.65 -8.93
N LYS A 57 -37.47 55.84 -8.00
CA LYS A 57 -36.04 55.58 -8.18
C LYS A 57 -35.52 54.31 -7.51
N ASN A 58 -36.38 53.55 -6.82
CA ASN A 58 -35.93 52.41 -6.02
C ASN A 58 -35.22 51.32 -6.86
N ASP A 59 -35.51 51.23 -8.17
CA ASP A 59 -34.78 50.44 -9.18
C ASP A 59 -33.30 50.85 -9.39
N THR A 60 -32.87 52.00 -8.86
CA THR A 60 -31.53 52.61 -9.06
C THR A 60 -31.03 53.32 -7.79
N LYS A 61 -31.52 52.88 -6.64
CA LYS A 61 -31.00 53.27 -5.33
C LYS A 61 -30.50 52.02 -4.62
N ASP A 62 -29.68 52.28 -3.63
CA ASP A 62 -29.02 51.41 -2.68
C ASP A 62 -28.82 52.37 -1.51
N THR A 63 -29.56 52.19 -0.42
CA THR A 63 -29.79 53.26 0.58
C THR A 63 -28.89 53.11 1.81
N ASP A 64 -28.41 51.90 2.08
CA ASP A 64 -27.54 51.46 3.17
C ASP A 64 -26.21 50.85 2.69
N CYS A 65 -26.01 50.64 1.39
CA CYS A 65 -24.76 50.17 0.78
C CYS A 65 -24.43 48.69 1.04
N ASP A 66 -25.43 47.82 0.89
CA ASP A 66 -25.34 46.36 0.95
C ASP A 66 -25.04 45.70 -0.40
N GLY A 67 -25.43 46.34 -1.52
CA GLY A 67 -25.30 45.84 -2.89
C GLY A 67 -26.62 45.46 -3.57
N LEU A 68 -27.70 45.32 -2.82
CA LEU A 68 -29.06 45.25 -3.35
C LEU A 68 -29.57 46.66 -3.68
N SER A 69 -30.81 46.73 -4.17
CA SER A 69 -31.46 48.00 -4.47
C SER A 69 -32.78 48.08 -3.73
N ASP A 70 -33.17 49.30 -3.30
CA ASP A 70 -34.40 49.56 -2.53
C ASP A 70 -35.59 48.73 -3.05
N LYS A 71 -35.71 48.59 -4.38
CA LYS A 71 -36.80 47.89 -5.05
C LYS A 71 -36.73 46.37 -4.98
N VAL A 72 -35.54 45.75 -5.02
CA VAL A 72 -35.36 44.29 -4.88
C VAL A 72 -35.82 43.85 -3.50
N GLU A 73 -35.42 44.61 -2.48
CA GLU A 73 -35.69 44.36 -1.07
C GLU A 73 -37.16 44.67 -0.71
N PHE A 74 -37.70 45.76 -1.26
CA PHE A 74 -39.15 46.03 -1.21
C PHE A 74 -40.00 45.04 -2.02
N GLU A 75 -39.43 44.23 -2.92
CA GLU A 75 -40.10 43.10 -3.57
C GLU A 75 -40.04 41.84 -2.67
N THR A 76 -39.83 40.64 -3.17
CA THR A 76 -39.76 39.43 -2.32
C THR A 76 -38.58 38.60 -2.77
N LEU A 77 -37.71 38.28 -1.81
CA LEU A 77 -36.49 37.53 -2.02
C LEU A 77 -36.75 36.01 -1.94
N ARG A 78 -35.70 35.21 -1.79
CA ARG A 78 -35.79 33.75 -1.56
C ARG A 78 -36.71 33.44 -0.36
N GLU A 79 -37.24 32.22 -0.31
CA GLU A 79 -38.12 31.68 0.75
C GLU A 79 -39.46 32.42 1.00
N GLY A 80 -39.66 33.63 0.43
CA GLY A 80 -40.87 34.46 0.61
C GLY A 80 -40.70 35.62 1.60
N GLY A 81 -39.50 35.83 2.13
CA GLY A 81 -39.16 36.94 3.01
C GLY A 81 -38.78 38.24 2.29
N LYS A 82 -38.22 39.18 3.05
CA LYS A 82 -37.73 40.49 2.60
C LYS A 82 -36.65 41.01 3.54
N THR A 83 -35.54 41.46 2.97
CA THR A 83 -34.55 42.32 3.60
C THR A 83 -35.10 43.74 3.81
N ASN A 84 -34.31 44.63 4.41
CA ASN A 84 -34.78 45.95 4.83
C ASN A 84 -33.90 47.09 4.28
N PRO A 85 -34.34 47.88 3.28
CA PRO A 85 -33.53 48.88 2.55
C PRO A 85 -33.06 50.11 3.32
N GLY A 86 -33.00 50.04 4.65
CA GLY A 86 -32.21 50.97 5.45
C GLY A 86 -31.31 50.28 6.48
N ILE A 87 -31.10 48.97 6.40
CA ILE A 87 -30.22 48.17 7.26
C ILE A 87 -29.42 47.24 6.33
N LYS A 88 -28.10 47.44 6.26
CA LYS A 88 -27.18 46.71 5.37
C LYS A 88 -27.13 45.18 5.58
N ASP A 89 -27.65 44.73 6.71
CA ASP A 89 -27.46 43.45 7.39
C ASP A 89 -28.74 43.24 8.22
N THR A 90 -29.69 42.46 7.69
CA THR A 90 -31.10 42.47 8.11
C THR A 90 -31.35 41.71 9.40
N ASP A 91 -30.62 40.62 9.66
CA ASP A 91 -30.74 39.82 10.89
C ASP A 91 -29.60 40.05 11.91
N ASN A 92 -28.53 40.74 11.52
CA ASN A 92 -27.40 41.18 12.34
C ASN A 92 -26.39 40.08 12.71
N ASP A 93 -26.14 39.12 11.82
CA ASP A 93 -25.02 38.16 11.97
C ASP A 93 -23.64 38.83 11.74
N GLY A 94 -23.59 39.83 10.84
CA GLY A 94 -22.39 40.55 10.43
C GLY A 94 -22.00 40.40 8.95
N LEU A 95 -22.80 39.75 8.11
CA LEU A 95 -22.70 39.77 6.65
C LEU A 95 -23.69 40.81 6.05
N PRO A 96 -23.40 41.39 4.87
CA PRO A 96 -24.36 42.24 4.18
C PRO A 96 -25.38 41.44 3.36
N ASP A 97 -26.65 41.84 3.37
CA ASP A 97 -27.75 41.18 2.65
C ASP A 97 -27.46 40.90 1.15
N GLY A 98 -26.71 41.80 0.51
CA GLY A 98 -26.25 41.65 -0.87
C GLY A 98 -25.10 40.66 -1.06
N LEU A 99 -24.17 40.56 -0.10
CA LEU A 99 -23.07 39.59 -0.13
C LEU A 99 -23.64 38.17 -0.19
N GLU A 100 -24.47 37.85 0.80
CA GLU A 100 -25.17 36.57 0.96
C GLU A 100 -25.95 36.11 -0.28
N LEU A 101 -26.48 37.06 -1.06
CA LEU A 101 -27.31 36.79 -2.23
C LEU A 101 -26.54 36.76 -3.56
N GLY A 102 -25.21 36.73 -3.57
CA GLY A 102 -24.43 36.63 -4.80
C GLY A 102 -24.09 37.95 -5.47
N VAL A 103 -24.10 39.08 -4.77
CA VAL A 103 -23.84 40.39 -5.39
C VAL A 103 -22.37 40.58 -5.72
N THR A 104 -22.03 40.21 -6.95
CA THR A 104 -20.69 40.40 -7.55
C THR A 104 -20.46 41.81 -8.12
N GLN A 105 -21.47 42.69 -8.18
CA GLN A 105 -21.36 44.04 -8.76
C GLN A 105 -22.31 45.07 -8.09
N PRO A 106 -21.88 46.32 -7.86
CA PRO A 106 -22.72 47.37 -7.26
C PRO A 106 -23.92 47.79 -8.13
N VAL A 107 -24.97 48.31 -7.47
CA VAL A 107 -26.12 48.92 -8.15
C VAL A 107 -25.71 50.07 -9.07
N ALA A 108 -26.18 50.02 -10.32
CA ALA A 108 -25.71 50.89 -11.39
C ALA A 108 -26.12 52.37 -11.19
N GLY A 109 -25.20 53.15 -10.62
CA GLY A 109 -25.33 54.61 -10.45
C GLY A 109 -25.37 55.08 -9.00
N THR A 110 -25.17 54.19 -8.03
CA THR A 110 -25.06 54.51 -6.60
C THR A 110 -23.61 54.92 -6.28
N SER A 111 -23.25 55.07 -5.01
CA SER A 111 -21.89 55.51 -4.61
C SER A 111 -21.53 54.97 -3.23
N CYS A 112 -21.42 53.65 -3.16
CA CYS A 112 -21.10 52.87 -1.97
C CYS A 112 -19.61 52.51 -1.97
N PRO A 113 -18.76 53.20 -1.19
CA PRO A 113 -17.32 52.97 -1.18
C PRO A 113 -16.90 51.76 -0.33
N ASP A 114 -17.74 51.39 0.64
CA ASP A 114 -17.50 50.34 1.64
C ASP A 114 -18.44 49.13 1.39
N LEU A 115 -18.73 48.87 0.11
CA LEU A 115 -19.49 47.71 -0.35
C LEU A 115 -18.55 46.50 -0.44
N LEU A 116 -18.97 45.39 0.17
CA LEU A 116 -18.35 44.08 -0.02
C LEU A 116 -19.02 43.42 -1.24
N LEU A 117 -18.29 42.61 -1.99
CA LEU A 117 -18.79 41.92 -3.18
C LEU A 117 -18.43 40.45 -3.07
N ASP A 118 -19.39 39.61 -3.46
CA ASP A 118 -19.29 38.16 -3.38
C ASP A 118 -18.18 37.60 -4.30
N SER A 119 -17.34 36.72 -3.74
CA SER A 119 -16.23 36.03 -4.40
C SER A 119 -16.57 34.64 -4.94
N ASP A 120 -17.60 33.96 -4.40
CA ASP A 120 -18.15 32.69 -4.90
C ASP A 120 -19.70 32.64 -4.88
N PRO A 121 -20.39 33.35 -5.81
CA PRO A 121 -21.85 33.55 -5.81
C PRO A 121 -22.67 32.29 -6.18
N ARG A 122 -22.05 31.12 -6.11
CA ARG A 122 -22.67 29.79 -6.18
C ARG A 122 -23.08 29.31 -4.79
N ARG A 123 -22.34 29.70 -3.74
CA ARG A 123 -22.73 29.60 -2.34
C ARG A 123 -23.54 30.85 -2.00
N GLN A 124 -24.61 30.68 -1.21
CA GLN A 124 -25.53 31.75 -0.84
C GLN A 124 -26.18 31.40 0.49
N THR A 125 -25.92 32.20 1.51
CA THR A 125 -26.58 32.16 2.82
C THR A 125 -27.98 32.80 2.73
N ASN A 126 -28.62 33.03 3.87
CA ASN A 126 -29.99 33.51 3.95
C ASN A 126 -30.08 34.77 4.84
N PRO A 127 -30.23 35.99 4.25
CA PRO A 127 -30.19 37.30 4.93
C PRO A 127 -31.46 37.63 5.77
N LEU A 128 -31.97 36.59 6.44
CA LEU A 128 -33.18 36.51 7.25
C LEU A 128 -33.06 35.44 8.36
N ALA A 129 -31.93 34.72 8.44
CA ALA A 129 -31.55 33.82 9.52
C ALA A 129 -30.01 33.83 9.66
N TYR A 130 -29.53 34.42 10.76
CA TYR A 130 -28.14 34.63 11.17
C TYR A 130 -27.25 33.38 11.33
N ASP A 131 -27.77 32.23 10.94
CA ASP A 131 -27.33 30.85 11.18
C ASP A 131 -28.12 30.04 10.13
N THR A 132 -27.56 29.96 8.91
CA THR A 132 -28.31 29.56 7.71
C THR A 132 -28.72 28.09 7.74
N ASP A 133 -27.85 27.20 8.22
CA ASP A 133 -28.17 25.78 8.32
C ASP A 133 -28.70 25.36 9.71
N GLY A 134 -28.47 26.13 10.77
CA GLY A 134 -29.00 25.93 12.12
C GLY A 134 -28.08 25.20 13.09
N ASP A 135 -26.75 25.34 12.97
CA ASP A 135 -25.74 24.65 13.79
C ASP A 135 -25.40 25.40 15.09
N GLY A 136 -25.60 26.72 15.10
CA GLY A 136 -25.44 27.59 16.27
C GLY A 136 -24.15 28.42 16.29
N LEU A 137 -23.25 28.23 15.33
CA LEU A 137 -22.36 29.27 14.83
C LEU A 137 -23.19 30.25 13.97
N TRP A 138 -22.60 31.37 13.53
CA TRP A 138 -23.30 32.39 12.73
C TRP A 138 -22.55 32.62 11.44
N ASP A 139 -23.24 32.80 10.30
CA ASP A 139 -22.61 32.86 8.98
C ASP A 139 -21.50 33.93 8.90
N GLY A 140 -21.67 35.06 9.59
CA GLY A 140 -20.70 36.16 9.73
C GLY A 140 -19.65 35.99 10.82
N VAL A 141 -19.61 34.85 11.51
CA VAL A 141 -18.46 34.34 12.27
C VAL A 141 -17.69 33.33 11.41
N GLU A 142 -18.39 32.57 10.57
CA GLU A 142 -17.82 31.57 9.66
C GLU A 142 -17.08 32.22 8.49
N ASP A 143 -17.74 33.06 7.69
CA ASP A 143 -17.10 34.00 6.76
C ASP A 143 -16.49 35.16 7.58
N ALA A 144 -15.42 34.82 8.31
CA ALA A 144 -14.68 35.68 9.21
C ALA A 144 -14.00 36.84 8.46
N ASN A 145 -13.61 36.61 7.21
CA ASN A 145 -12.96 37.60 6.35
C ASN A 145 -13.95 38.44 5.50
N LYS A 146 -15.20 37.99 5.37
CA LYS A 146 -16.38 38.68 4.81
C LYS A 146 -16.33 38.85 3.30
N ASN A 147 -16.07 37.77 2.58
CA ASN A 147 -15.87 37.76 1.13
C ASN A 147 -16.88 36.91 0.33
N GLY A 148 -17.76 36.11 0.97
CA GLY A 148 -18.76 35.26 0.32
C GLY A 148 -18.23 33.90 -0.21
N LYS A 149 -17.01 33.51 0.14
CA LYS A 149 -16.38 32.21 -0.14
C LYS A 149 -15.90 31.63 1.19
N VAL A 150 -15.93 30.31 1.31
CA VAL A 150 -15.24 29.59 2.40
C VAL A 150 -13.75 29.51 2.06
N ASP A 151 -12.90 30.03 2.95
CA ASP A 151 -11.44 29.91 2.92
C ASP A 151 -10.92 28.96 4.02
N ASP A 152 -9.68 28.48 3.93
CA ASP A 152 -9.15 27.42 4.83
C ASP A 152 -9.08 27.82 6.32
N GLY A 153 -9.26 29.11 6.63
CA GLY A 153 -9.37 29.61 8.00
C GLY A 153 -10.77 29.47 8.61
N GLU A 154 -11.74 28.98 7.85
CA GLU A 154 -13.18 29.21 8.05
C GLU A 154 -13.99 27.92 7.95
N THR A 155 -15.17 27.90 8.57
CA THR A 155 -16.18 26.85 8.41
C THR A 155 -17.15 27.21 7.28
N ASN A 156 -18.07 26.30 6.93
CA ASN A 156 -18.95 26.46 5.78
C ASN A 156 -20.41 26.66 6.22
N PRO A 157 -20.98 27.90 6.16
CA PRO A 157 -22.30 28.26 6.71
C PRO A 157 -23.52 27.68 5.95
N LEU A 158 -23.31 26.57 5.27
CA LEU A 158 -24.28 25.75 4.55
C LEU A 158 -24.19 24.26 4.97
N LEU A 159 -23.24 23.90 5.84
CA LEU A 159 -22.93 22.56 6.34
C LEU A 159 -22.72 22.59 7.86
N LYS A 160 -23.57 21.87 8.61
CA LYS A 160 -23.51 21.81 10.08
C LYS A 160 -22.30 21.08 10.68
N ASP A 161 -21.40 20.59 9.84
CA ASP A 161 -20.57 19.38 10.01
C ASP A 161 -19.48 19.51 8.93
N THR A 162 -18.64 20.55 9.00
CA THR A 162 -17.82 21.03 7.86
C THR A 162 -16.80 20.00 7.38
N ASP A 163 -16.14 19.28 8.28
CA ASP A 163 -15.17 18.21 7.96
C ASP A 163 -15.77 16.79 7.93
N CYS A 164 -17.03 16.66 8.34
CA CYS A 164 -17.82 15.43 8.37
C CYS A 164 -17.44 14.36 9.42
N ASP A 165 -16.82 14.76 10.54
CA ASP A 165 -16.49 13.87 11.67
C ASP A 165 -17.70 13.41 12.50
N GLY A 166 -18.82 14.14 12.45
CA GLY A 166 -20.07 13.89 13.18
C GLY A 166 -20.36 14.79 14.39
N LEU A 167 -19.51 15.77 14.69
CA LEU A 167 -19.80 16.89 15.59
C LEU A 167 -20.55 17.98 14.79
N ILE A 168 -20.72 19.16 15.40
CA ILE A 168 -21.17 20.37 14.71
C ILE A 168 -20.21 21.50 15.04
N ASP A 169 -19.93 22.35 14.07
CA ASP A 169 -18.90 23.37 14.12
C ASP A 169 -19.07 24.30 15.35
N GLY A 170 -20.32 24.69 15.62
CA GLY A 170 -20.78 25.49 16.76
C GLY A 170 -21.08 24.69 18.05
N PRO A 171 -21.82 25.29 19.01
CA PRO A 171 -21.93 24.77 20.37
C PRO A 171 -22.93 23.61 20.52
N THR A 172 -22.55 22.58 21.30
CA THR A 172 -23.34 21.39 21.68
C THR A 172 -24.87 21.62 21.81
N GLN A 173 -25.61 21.31 20.73
CA GLN A 173 -27.07 21.44 20.69
C GLN A 173 -27.81 20.23 21.32
N GLY A 174 -27.78 20.19 22.66
CA GLY A 174 -28.68 19.41 23.51
C GLY A 174 -28.40 17.91 23.58
N ASN A 175 -28.53 17.20 22.45
CA ASN A 175 -28.10 15.80 22.26
C ASN A 175 -27.09 15.67 21.11
N VAL A 176 -27.05 16.65 20.19
CA VAL A 176 -25.99 16.77 19.20
C VAL A 176 -24.80 17.41 19.91
N LYS A 177 -23.61 16.83 19.74
CA LYS A 177 -22.35 17.41 20.22
C LYS A 177 -21.84 18.40 19.16
N GLY A 178 -21.13 19.42 19.61
CA GLY A 178 -20.42 20.34 18.75
C GLY A 178 -19.10 20.78 19.39
N GLU A 179 -18.41 21.70 18.74
CA GLU A 179 -16.98 21.93 18.91
C GLU A 179 -16.66 23.26 19.59
N ASP A 180 -16.97 24.40 18.96
CA ASP A 180 -16.87 25.72 19.61
C ASP A 180 -17.99 25.86 20.66
N GLN A 181 -17.65 25.66 21.94
CA GLN A 181 -18.64 25.69 23.02
C GLN A 181 -19.11 27.11 23.36
N ASN A 182 -18.58 28.15 22.70
CA ASN A 182 -18.94 29.54 22.98
C ASN A 182 -19.28 30.43 21.77
N ALA A 183 -19.32 29.85 20.56
CA ALA A 183 -19.71 30.49 19.29
C ALA A 183 -18.93 31.80 19.04
N ASN A 184 -17.61 31.68 18.99
CA ASN A 184 -16.66 32.77 18.78
C ASN A 184 -15.78 32.61 17.52
N GLY A 185 -15.75 31.45 16.87
CA GLY A 185 -14.95 31.16 15.66
C GLY A 185 -13.46 30.98 15.93
N VAL A 186 -13.05 30.68 17.16
CA VAL A 186 -11.65 30.63 17.62
C VAL A 186 -11.47 29.47 18.61
N ARG A 187 -11.10 28.31 18.06
CA ARG A 187 -10.78 27.08 18.80
C ARG A 187 -9.93 27.31 20.06
N GLU A 188 -10.39 26.75 21.18
CA GLU A 188 -9.68 26.78 22.47
C GLU A 188 -8.93 25.46 22.77
N PRO A 189 -7.93 25.43 23.68
CA PRO A 189 -7.07 24.24 23.91
C PRO A 189 -7.74 23.03 24.59
N ASN A 190 -9.07 22.99 24.62
CA ASN A 190 -9.91 21.89 25.10
C ASN A 190 -11.11 21.65 24.17
N GLU A 191 -11.01 22.15 22.94
CA GLU A 191 -11.97 22.01 21.86
C GLU A 191 -11.23 21.36 20.68
N THR A 192 -12.01 20.73 19.83
CA THR A 192 -11.62 20.17 18.53
C THR A 192 -11.58 21.30 17.49
N ASP A 193 -11.18 21.01 16.26
CA ASP A 193 -11.09 21.99 15.18
C ASP A 193 -12.05 21.59 14.05
N PRO A 194 -13.17 22.31 13.81
CA PRO A 194 -14.29 21.87 12.93
C PRO A 194 -13.98 21.92 11.42
N ARG A 195 -12.70 21.78 11.09
CA ARG A 195 -12.09 21.80 9.76
C ARG A 195 -11.03 20.68 9.67
N SER A 196 -11.00 19.77 10.66
CA SER A 196 -9.95 18.79 10.92
C SER A 196 -10.53 17.54 11.59
N PHE A 197 -11.16 16.70 10.78
CA PHE A 197 -11.82 15.41 11.09
C PHE A 197 -11.15 14.49 12.15
N ASP A 198 -9.85 14.68 12.38
CA ASP A 198 -9.02 14.11 13.44
C ASP A 198 -8.16 15.27 13.96
N THR A 199 -8.46 15.77 15.16
CA THR A 199 -7.87 17.02 15.70
C THR A 199 -6.43 16.86 16.17
N ASP A 200 -6.05 15.68 16.65
CA ASP A 200 -4.75 15.45 17.29
C ASP A 200 -3.79 14.52 16.52
N GLY A 201 -4.27 13.93 15.41
CA GLY A 201 -3.48 13.27 14.37
C GLY A 201 -3.20 11.80 14.64
N ASP A 202 -4.10 11.15 15.37
CA ASP A 202 -4.00 9.81 15.93
C ASP A 202 -4.57 8.72 15.00
N GLY A 203 -5.65 9.04 14.28
CA GLY A 203 -6.34 8.19 13.32
C GLY A 203 -7.77 7.79 13.70
N ILE A 204 -8.28 8.17 14.89
CA ILE A 204 -9.72 8.18 15.19
C ILE A 204 -10.29 9.57 14.84
N SER A 205 -11.57 9.66 14.49
CA SER A 205 -12.23 10.97 14.28
C SER A 205 -12.86 11.49 15.57
N ASP A 206 -12.87 12.81 15.74
CA ASP A 206 -13.21 13.44 17.04
C ASP A 206 -14.62 13.08 17.55
N GLY A 207 -15.55 12.87 16.61
CA GLY A 207 -16.92 12.40 16.77
C GLY A 207 -16.99 10.94 17.22
N VAL A 208 -16.12 10.07 16.69
CA VAL A 208 -15.99 8.67 17.15
C VAL A 208 -15.39 8.64 18.55
N GLU A 209 -14.32 9.38 18.81
CA GLU A 209 -13.78 9.55 20.17
C GLU A 209 -14.83 10.08 21.14
N SER A 210 -15.71 10.94 20.63
CA SER A 210 -16.87 11.49 21.32
C SER A 210 -18.05 10.51 21.52
N GLY A 211 -18.03 9.32 20.94
CA GLY A 211 -19.12 8.34 21.00
C GLY A 211 -20.34 8.70 20.14
N VAL A 212 -20.15 9.44 19.04
CA VAL A 212 -21.21 9.83 18.11
C VAL A 212 -21.59 8.68 17.18
N THR A 213 -22.89 8.38 17.12
CA THR A 213 -23.44 7.26 16.33
C THR A 213 -24.32 7.68 15.16
N VAL A 214 -24.49 8.99 14.96
CA VAL A 214 -25.35 9.61 13.93
C VAL A 214 -24.78 10.98 13.59
N SER A 215 -24.26 11.19 12.38
CA SER A 215 -23.83 12.52 11.92
C SER A 215 -25.03 13.49 11.85
N PRO A 216 -24.84 14.77 12.18
CA PRO A 216 -25.83 15.83 12.08
C PRO A 216 -26.18 16.25 10.65
N ASP A 217 -25.24 16.20 9.68
CA ASP A 217 -25.56 16.24 8.25
C ASP A 217 -25.35 14.89 7.51
N PRO A 218 -26.29 13.94 7.65
CA PRO A 218 -26.26 12.68 6.90
C PRO A 218 -26.55 12.84 5.39
N GLY A 219 -26.79 14.06 4.92
CA GLY A 219 -26.94 14.42 3.52
C GLY A 219 -25.59 14.66 2.85
N THR A 220 -24.76 15.52 3.43
CA THR A 220 -23.41 15.83 2.92
C THR A 220 -22.40 14.77 3.31
N CYS A 221 -22.34 14.40 4.60
CA CYS A 221 -21.33 13.50 5.17
C CYS A 221 -21.56 12.01 4.88
N SER A 222 -22.32 11.72 3.82
CA SER A 222 -22.86 10.39 3.48
C SER A 222 -21.79 9.43 2.96
N GLY A 223 -21.10 8.76 3.91
CA GLY A 223 -19.99 7.85 3.62
C GLY A 223 -18.60 8.44 3.89
N ILE A 224 -18.54 9.61 4.53
CA ILE A 224 -17.33 10.13 5.19
C ILE A 224 -17.42 9.75 6.68
N PHE A 225 -18.46 10.23 7.36
CA PHE A 225 -18.76 9.92 8.78
C PHE A 225 -18.73 8.42 9.09
N ILE A 226 -17.94 8.05 10.09
CA ILE A 226 -17.89 6.70 10.66
C ILE A 226 -18.69 6.70 11.98
N PRO A 227 -19.80 5.95 12.10
CA PRO A 227 -20.51 5.84 13.37
C PRO A 227 -19.69 5.02 14.38
N ASP A 228 -19.55 5.56 15.59
CA ASP A 228 -19.03 4.82 16.75
C ASP A 228 -19.76 3.47 16.97
N SER A 229 -19.01 2.44 17.36
CA SER A 229 -19.52 1.08 17.58
C SER A 229 -19.99 0.81 19.01
N ASN A 230 -19.49 1.55 19.99
CA ASN A 230 -19.75 1.38 21.42
C ASN A 230 -19.57 2.70 22.22
N PRO A 231 -20.62 3.56 22.36
CA PRO A 231 -20.52 4.88 23.01
C PRO A 231 -20.33 4.86 24.55
N GLY A 232 -19.89 3.72 25.09
CA GLY A 232 -19.43 3.56 26.46
C GLY A 232 -17.91 3.48 26.60
N THR A 233 -17.18 3.42 25.48
CA THR A 233 -15.74 3.68 25.37
C THR A 233 -15.59 4.98 24.59
N VAL A 234 -14.84 5.93 25.14
CA VAL A 234 -14.62 7.27 24.59
C VAL A 234 -13.20 7.67 24.97
N THR A 235 -12.54 8.42 24.10
CA THR A 235 -11.16 8.91 24.27
C THR A 235 -11.20 10.43 24.40
N ASN A 236 -10.12 11.14 24.07
CA ASN A 236 -10.05 12.59 24.22
C ASN A 236 -9.41 13.21 22.98
N PRO A 237 -10.21 13.78 22.05
CA PRO A 237 -9.79 14.25 20.71
C PRO A 237 -9.01 15.58 20.74
N THR A 238 -8.06 15.67 21.66
CA THR A 238 -7.12 16.77 21.89
C THR A 238 -5.81 16.26 22.54
N ASN A 239 -5.65 14.94 22.67
CA ASN A 239 -4.52 14.23 23.27
C ASN A 239 -4.42 12.78 22.73
N PRO A 240 -3.46 12.48 21.82
CA PRO A 240 -3.36 11.22 21.05
C PRO A 240 -2.72 10.05 21.83
N ASP A 241 -3.11 9.87 23.10
CA ASP A 241 -2.59 8.90 24.10
C ASP A 241 -3.39 9.11 25.41
N SER A 242 -4.68 8.75 25.42
CA SER A 242 -5.67 9.17 26.45
C SER A 242 -5.32 8.74 27.87
N ASP A 243 -4.66 7.60 28.05
CA ASP A 243 -4.21 7.12 29.38
C ASP A 243 -2.74 7.42 29.71
N GLY A 244 -1.91 7.73 28.71
CA GLY A 244 -0.53 8.19 28.88
C GLY A 244 0.52 7.09 29.00
N ASP A 245 0.28 5.87 28.51
CA ASP A 245 1.28 4.80 28.49
C ASP A 245 2.25 4.86 27.30
N GLY A 246 1.87 5.58 26.23
CA GLY A 246 2.73 5.93 25.11
C GLY A 246 2.44 5.23 23.78
N ILE A 247 1.34 4.48 23.66
CA ILE A 247 0.75 4.06 22.37
C ILE A 247 -0.42 5.03 22.04
N PRO A 248 -0.57 5.51 20.80
CA PRO A 248 -1.74 6.31 20.42
C PRO A 248 -3.05 5.51 20.41
N ASP A 249 -4.16 6.17 20.72
CA ASP A 249 -5.49 5.60 20.87
C ASP A 249 -5.97 4.92 19.57
N GLY A 250 -5.80 5.56 18.42
CA GLY A 250 -6.08 5.02 17.07
C GLY A 250 -5.04 4.05 16.53
N ALA A 251 -3.97 3.80 17.28
CA ALA A 251 -3.11 2.63 17.10
C ALA A 251 -3.50 1.47 18.03
N GLU A 252 -4.23 1.75 19.13
CA GLU A 252 -4.75 0.79 20.10
C GLU A 252 -6.12 0.22 19.66
N ASP A 253 -7.10 1.08 19.38
CA ASP A 253 -8.27 0.76 18.53
C ASP A 253 -7.77 0.51 17.11
N THR A 254 -7.45 -0.75 16.88
CA THR A 254 -6.76 -1.22 15.69
C THR A 254 -7.64 -1.07 14.42
N ASN A 255 -8.95 -0.88 14.56
CA ASN A 255 -9.89 -0.73 13.46
C ASN A 255 -10.62 0.62 13.39
N GLN A 256 -10.37 1.52 14.36
CA GLN A 256 -10.80 2.92 14.43
C GLN A 256 -12.34 3.05 14.36
N ASN A 257 -13.00 2.47 15.37
CA ASN A 257 -14.45 2.41 15.48
C ASN A 257 -15.02 2.89 16.85
N GLY A 258 -14.18 3.30 17.79
CA GLY A 258 -14.57 3.76 19.13
C GLY A 258 -14.80 2.62 20.15
N GLY A 259 -14.54 1.37 19.77
CA GLY A 259 -14.91 0.18 20.53
C GLY A 259 -13.80 -0.86 20.65
N VAL A 260 -13.39 -1.15 21.89
CA VAL A 260 -12.35 -2.13 22.24
C VAL A 260 -12.77 -3.56 21.85
N ASP A 261 -12.37 -4.02 20.66
CA ASP A 261 -12.78 -5.31 20.08
C ASP A 261 -11.81 -6.48 20.45
N PRO A 262 -12.22 -7.76 20.35
CA PRO A 262 -11.45 -8.93 20.80
C PRO A 262 -10.12 -9.23 20.07
N GLY A 263 -9.09 -8.44 20.34
CA GLY A 263 -7.73 -8.58 19.80
C GLY A 263 -6.91 -7.29 19.88
N GLU A 264 -7.57 -6.20 20.23
CA GLU A 264 -7.06 -4.83 20.29
C GLU A 264 -6.56 -4.50 21.70
N LEU A 265 -6.14 -3.25 21.91
CA LEU A 265 -5.79 -2.70 23.23
C LEU A 265 -6.94 -1.81 23.72
N ASP A 266 -6.80 -1.17 24.89
CA ASP A 266 -7.87 -0.41 25.54
C ASP A 266 -7.34 1.00 25.85
N PRO A 267 -7.63 2.02 24.98
CA PRO A 267 -7.10 3.39 25.06
C PRO A 267 -7.34 4.15 26.39
N ASN A 268 -8.06 3.54 27.32
CA ASN A 268 -8.42 4.09 28.62
C ASN A 268 -7.75 3.34 29.79
N ALA A 269 -6.80 2.42 29.56
CA ALA A 269 -6.47 1.36 30.53
C ALA A 269 -4.98 0.96 30.72
N GLY A 270 -4.00 1.64 30.11
CA GLY A 270 -2.57 1.55 30.42
C GLY A 270 -1.99 0.15 30.24
N ASP A 271 -2.34 -0.47 29.11
CA ASP A 271 -2.23 -1.89 28.82
C ASP A 271 -0.87 -2.31 28.25
N ALA A 272 -0.03 -1.40 27.73
CA ALA A 272 1.21 -1.64 26.96
C ALA A 272 2.31 -2.47 27.66
N ASN A 273 2.01 -3.74 27.84
CA ASN A 273 2.76 -4.71 28.62
C ASN A 273 3.10 -5.92 27.73
N GLY A 274 4.17 -6.64 28.08
CA GLY A 274 4.61 -7.77 27.26
C GLY A 274 5.04 -7.30 25.86
N PRO A 275 4.55 -7.89 24.75
CA PRO A 275 5.03 -7.58 23.40
C PRO A 275 4.72 -6.16 22.91
N VAL A 276 3.52 -5.64 23.18
CA VAL A 276 3.04 -4.36 22.59
C VAL A 276 3.87 -3.18 23.07
N GLY A 277 4.08 -3.03 24.38
CA GLY A 277 4.98 -2.04 24.98
C GLY A 277 6.48 -2.22 24.68
N GLN A 278 6.88 -3.17 23.82
CA GLN A 278 8.23 -3.23 23.25
C GLN A 278 8.31 -2.71 21.83
N VAL A 279 7.18 -2.53 21.13
CA VAL A 279 7.17 -2.17 19.70
C VAL A 279 6.21 -1.03 19.36
N CYS A 280 5.03 -0.96 19.95
CA CYS A 280 3.96 -0.04 19.54
C CYS A 280 4.10 1.37 20.11
N THR A 281 4.70 1.55 21.29
CA THR A 281 4.82 2.90 21.86
C THR A 281 5.66 3.81 20.95
N ILE A 282 5.35 5.12 20.89
CA ILE A 282 5.96 6.08 19.94
C ILE A 282 7.50 6.03 19.99
N ASN A 283 8.06 5.99 21.20
CA ASN A 283 9.51 5.89 21.46
C ASN A 283 10.16 4.56 20.98
N ASN A 284 9.34 3.55 20.68
CA ASN A 284 9.74 2.23 20.21
C ASN A 284 9.52 2.02 18.71
N LEU A 285 8.74 2.86 18.02
CA LEU A 285 8.53 2.76 16.57
C LEU A 285 9.86 2.81 15.82
N ARG A 286 9.89 2.19 14.63
CA ARG A 286 11.10 2.19 13.79
C ARG A 286 11.07 3.43 12.89
N PRO A 287 12.05 4.34 12.99
CA PRO A 287 12.04 5.57 12.20
C PRO A 287 12.24 5.28 10.71
N VAL A 288 11.50 6.02 9.89
CA VAL A 288 11.58 6.05 8.43
C VAL A 288 11.74 7.52 8.01
N THR A 289 12.40 7.77 6.88
CA THR A 289 12.56 9.09 6.28
C THR A 289 11.82 9.15 4.95
N PHE A 290 10.88 10.08 4.83
CA PHE A 290 10.16 10.34 3.59
C PHE A 290 11.00 11.18 2.62
N GLN A 291 10.84 10.95 1.32
CA GLN A 291 11.41 11.73 0.23
C GLN A 291 10.32 11.88 -0.84
N ALA A 292 9.77 13.09 -0.99
CA ALA A 292 8.72 13.43 -1.93
C ALA A 292 9.26 14.28 -3.09
N GLU A 293 8.54 14.33 -4.21
CA GLU A 293 8.94 15.11 -5.40
C GLU A 293 7.75 15.61 -6.23
N ASP A 294 7.53 16.92 -6.20
CA ASP A 294 6.53 17.62 -7.01
C ASP A 294 6.78 17.45 -8.51
N GLY A 295 5.69 17.25 -9.26
CA GLY A 295 5.72 16.91 -10.69
C GLY A 295 6.21 15.49 -11.01
N ALA A 296 6.74 14.73 -10.04
CA ALA A 296 7.03 13.30 -10.21
C ALA A 296 5.90 12.38 -9.73
N ASP A 297 4.98 12.85 -8.86
CA ASP A 297 3.93 12.05 -8.22
C ASP A 297 4.50 10.79 -7.53
N LEU A 298 5.44 11.04 -6.61
CA LEU A 298 6.27 9.99 -6.02
C LEU A 298 6.77 10.39 -4.62
N LYS A 299 6.23 9.73 -3.59
CA LYS A 299 6.70 9.81 -2.20
C LYS A 299 7.31 8.46 -1.81
N LEU A 300 8.54 8.46 -1.29
CA LEU A 300 9.27 7.25 -0.90
C LEU A 300 9.55 7.21 0.60
N ALA A 301 9.17 6.12 1.25
CA ALA A 301 9.45 5.85 2.66
C ALA A 301 10.74 5.01 2.79
N LEU A 302 11.86 5.67 3.07
CA LEU A 302 13.21 5.07 3.08
C LEU A 302 13.75 4.84 4.50
N PRO A 303 14.54 3.79 4.75
CA PRO A 303 15.33 3.69 5.97
C PRO A 303 16.25 4.92 6.17
N PRO A 304 16.40 5.50 7.38
CA PRO A 304 17.22 6.70 7.63
C PRO A 304 18.73 6.59 7.32
N THR A 305 19.18 5.45 6.79
CA THR A 305 20.55 5.26 6.30
C THR A 305 20.75 5.77 4.85
N PHE A 306 19.67 5.98 4.10
CA PHE A 306 19.67 6.62 2.77
C PHE A 306 19.94 8.13 2.88
N THR A 307 21.20 8.48 3.17
CA THR A 307 21.66 9.87 3.36
C THR A 307 22.15 10.56 2.08
N GLU A 308 22.08 9.87 0.93
CA GLU A 308 22.36 10.41 -0.39
C GLU A 308 21.17 10.14 -1.31
N VAL A 309 20.35 11.16 -1.55
CA VAL A 309 19.20 11.15 -2.46
C VAL A 309 19.27 12.41 -3.34
N THR A 310 18.81 12.35 -4.58
CA THR A 310 18.92 13.45 -5.56
C THR A 310 17.84 13.35 -6.64
N GLN A 311 17.27 14.50 -7.00
CA GLN A 311 16.30 14.67 -8.09
C GLN A 311 16.87 14.33 -9.46
N ILE A 312 16.20 13.44 -10.20
CA ILE A 312 16.37 13.24 -11.64
C ILE A 312 15.52 14.31 -12.35
N LYS A 313 16.13 15.19 -13.16
CA LYS A 313 15.40 16.27 -13.88
C LYS A 313 15.54 16.18 -15.40
N SER A 314 14.54 16.65 -16.13
CA SER A 314 14.49 16.73 -17.60
C SER A 314 14.37 18.18 -18.04
N GLY A 315 15.49 18.90 -18.06
CA GLY A 315 15.46 20.36 -18.05
C GLY A 315 15.21 20.85 -16.62
N ASN A 316 14.14 21.61 -16.41
CA ASN A 316 13.70 22.03 -15.06
C ASN A 316 12.76 20.99 -14.41
N GLU A 317 11.98 20.28 -15.22
CA GLU A 317 10.95 19.34 -14.80
C GLU A 317 11.54 18.16 -14.00
N VAL A 318 11.02 17.88 -12.81
CA VAL A 318 11.42 16.70 -12.03
C VAL A 318 10.79 15.45 -12.64
N LYS A 319 11.54 14.33 -12.63
CA LYS A 319 11.08 13.02 -13.11
C LYS A 319 11.13 11.91 -12.07
N GLY A 320 11.66 12.21 -10.87
CA GLY A 320 11.78 11.29 -9.74
C GLY A 320 13.15 11.38 -9.08
N LEU A 321 13.57 10.29 -8.43
CA LEU A 321 14.69 10.24 -7.48
C LEU A 321 15.77 9.23 -7.87
N VAL A 322 17.02 9.51 -7.50
CA VAL A 322 18.11 8.54 -7.45
C VAL A 322 18.79 8.62 -6.09
N GLY A 323 19.09 7.47 -5.46
CA GLY A 323 19.64 7.45 -4.10
C GLY A 323 20.53 6.26 -3.76
N TYR A 324 21.22 6.34 -2.63
CA TYR A 324 22.23 5.36 -2.17
C TYR A 324 22.37 5.33 -0.64
N ASP A 325 22.32 4.14 -0.07
CA ASP A 325 22.70 3.88 1.33
C ASP A 325 24.15 3.38 1.40
N ASN A 326 25.00 4.20 2.02
CA ASN A 326 26.41 3.89 2.23
C ASN A 326 26.66 2.74 3.23
N THR A 327 25.65 2.37 4.04
CA THR A 327 25.66 1.32 5.06
C THR A 327 25.41 -0.05 4.45
N THR A 328 24.22 -0.26 3.87
CA THR A 328 23.84 -1.55 3.26
C THR A 328 24.41 -1.78 1.86
N LYS A 329 24.88 -0.72 1.19
CA LYS A 329 25.29 -0.73 -0.23
C LYS A 329 24.15 -1.09 -1.17
N VAL A 330 22.94 -0.60 -0.86
CA VAL A 330 21.81 -0.53 -1.79
C VAL A 330 21.81 0.85 -2.45
N ALA A 331 21.61 0.90 -3.76
CA ALA A 331 21.28 2.11 -4.49
C ALA A 331 19.90 1.95 -5.13
N PHE A 332 19.22 3.04 -5.48
CA PHE A 332 17.96 3.00 -6.21
C PHE A 332 17.86 4.11 -7.24
N LEU A 333 16.98 3.90 -8.22
CA LEU A 333 16.38 4.96 -9.04
C LEU A 333 14.86 4.75 -9.07
N ALA A 334 14.10 5.82 -9.03
CA ALA A 334 12.65 5.87 -9.06
C ALA A 334 12.22 6.99 -10.01
N PHE A 335 11.29 6.73 -10.94
CA PHE A 335 10.83 7.77 -11.87
C PHE A 335 9.45 7.47 -12.46
N ARG A 336 8.73 8.53 -12.82
CA ARG A 336 7.45 8.50 -13.52
C ARG A 336 7.64 8.75 -15.02
N ARG A 337 6.86 8.06 -15.86
CA ARG A 337 6.81 8.26 -17.32
C ARG A 337 5.54 7.67 -17.93
N ALA A 338 5.09 8.20 -19.07
CA ALA A 338 4.03 7.56 -19.86
C ALA A 338 4.41 6.14 -20.31
N ALA A 339 3.43 5.25 -20.44
CA ALA A 339 3.60 3.84 -20.78
C ALA A 339 4.39 3.63 -22.10
N PRO A 340 5.20 2.56 -22.24
CA PRO A 340 5.83 2.21 -23.50
C PRO A 340 4.77 1.94 -24.58
N ALA A 341 5.00 2.43 -25.80
CA ALA A 341 4.01 2.36 -26.88
C ALA A 341 3.58 0.91 -27.20
N GLY A 342 2.32 0.59 -26.92
CA GLY A 342 1.73 -0.74 -27.11
C GLY A 342 1.72 -1.63 -25.85
N SER A 343 2.19 -1.11 -24.71
CA SER A 343 1.87 -1.65 -23.38
C SER A 343 0.50 -1.15 -22.90
N THR A 344 -0.15 -1.93 -22.05
CA THR A 344 -1.42 -1.60 -21.36
C THR A 344 -1.51 -2.28 -19.97
N ASP A 345 -0.39 -2.80 -19.47
CA ASP A 345 -0.31 -3.53 -18.19
C ASP A 345 1.16 -3.50 -17.69
N PRO A 346 1.41 -3.61 -16.36
CA PRO A 346 2.76 -3.41 -15.79
C PRO A 346 3.78 -4.46 -16.27
N LEU A 347 3.31 -5.64 -16.67
CA LEU A 347 4.17 -6.70 -17.18
C LEU A 347 4.60 -6.39 -18.63
N GLY A 348 3.72 -5.79 -19.44
CA GLY A 348 4.08 -5.18 -20.73
C GLY A 348 5.09 -4.02 -20.59
N ASP A 349 4.97 -3.21 -19.53
CA ASP A 349 5.91 -2.12 -19.24
C ASP A 349 7.31 -2.67 -18.92
N GLU A 350 7.37 -3.71 -18.09
CA GLU A 350 8.59 -4.46 -17.80
C GLU A 350 9.19 -5.08 -19.08
N GLU A 351 8.39 -5.75 -19.91
CA GLU A 351 8.89 -6.39 -21.13
C GLU A 351 9.53 -5.39 -22.10
N ALA A 352 8.94 -4.19 -22.23
CA ALA A 352 9.44 -3.13 -23.08
C ALA A 352 10.69 -2.44 -22.51
N LEU A 353 10.70 -2.12 -21.22
CA LEU A 353 11.82 -1.40 -20.57
C LEU A 353 13.03 -2.30 -20.27
N ARG A 354 12.82 -3.61 -20.06
CA ARG A 354 13.89 -4.62 -19.88
C ARG A 354 14.97 -4.55 -20.97
N GLY A 355 14.62 -4.18 -22.19
CA GLY A 355 15.57 -3.99 -23.29
C GLY A 355 16.61 -2.89 -23.00
N ALA A 356 16.18 -1.77 -22.42
CA ALA A 356 17.06 -0.66 -22.03
C ALA A 356 17.94 -1.04 -20.83
N ILE A 357 17.36 -1.70 -19.82
CA ILE A 357 18.09 -2.22 -18.65
C ILE A 357 19.22 -3.16 -19.09
N ASN A 358 18.91 -4.13 -19.96
CA ASN A 358 19.88 -5.07 -20.52
C ASN A 358 20.96 -4.40 -21.39
N GLY A 359 20.66 -3.25 -21.99
CA GLY A 359 21.65 -2.43 -22.70
C GLY A 359 22.78 -1.89 -21.83
N THR A 360 22.58 -1.78 -20.51
CA THR A 360 23.61 -1.36 -19.54
C THR A 360 24.50 -2.52 -19.05
N GLY A 361 24.01 -3.76 -19.18
CA GLY A 361 24.68 -4.99 -18.74
C GLY A 361 23.74 -6.19 -18.89
N SER A 362 24.29 -7.33 -19.32
CA SER A 362 23.49 -8.54 -19.63
C SER A 362 22.70 -9.02 -18.41
N LEU A 363 21.41 -9.26 -18.61
CA LEU A 363 20.50 -9.79 -17.60
C LEU A 363 20.40 -11.32 -17.67
N THR A 364 20.22 -11.95 -16.52
CA THR A 364 20.04 -13.40 -16.34
C THR A 364 19.08 -13.68 -15.18
N ASN A 365 18.64 -14.93 -15.03
CA ASN A 365 17.86 -15.42 -13.87
C ASN A 365 16.56 -14.64 -13.57
N ARG A 366 15.86 -14.14 -14.60
CA ARG A 366 14.62 -13.35 -14.43
C ARG A 366 13.54 -14.14 -13.70
N THR A 367 12.99 -13.54 -12.65
CA THR A 367 11.65 -13.85 -12.12
C THR A 367 10.79 -12.58 -12.19
N ALA A 368 9.47 -12.74 -12.31
CA ALA A 368 8.53 -11.62 -12.16
C ALA A 368 7.19 -12.10 -11.57
N GLN A 369 6.49 -11.21 -10.88
CA GLN A 369 5.22 -11.48 -10.21
C GLN A 369 4.32 -10.25 -10.27
N VAL A 370 3.06 -10.44 -10.67
CA VAL A 370 2.06 -9.37 -10.78
C VAL A 370 1.18 -9.37 -9.53
N PHE A 371 0.94 -8.18 -8.99
CA PHE A 371 0.18 -7.95 -7.76
C PHE A 371 -0.55 -6.59 -7.83
N LYS A 372 -1.23 -6.23 -6.74
CA LYS A 372 -1.76 -4.87 -6.54
C LYS A 372 -1.00 -4.19 -5.41
N THR A 373 -0.59 -2.95 -5.64
CA THR A 373 0.03 -2.09 -4.62
C THR A 373 -0.96 -1.74 -3.51
N TRP A 374 -0.54 -0.95 -2.52
CA TRP A 374 -1.37 -0.65 -1.36
C TRP A 374 -2.60 0.18 -1.77
N ASP A 375 -2.36 1.25 -2.53
CA ASP A 375 -3.22 2.12 -3.37
C ASP A 375 -3.98 1.40 -4.52
N SER A 376 -4.03 0.06 -4.49
CA SER A 376 -4.75 -0.79 -5.45
C SER A 376 -4.33 -0.72 -6.93
N PHE A 377 -3.33 0.04 -7.37
CA PHE A 377 -2.86 0.00 -8.76
C PHE A 377 -2.27 -1.36 -9.15
N ASN A 378 -2.21 -1.65 -10.45
CA ASN A 378 -1.65 -2.92 -10.94
C ASN A 378 -0.13 -2.79 -11.07
N ALA A 379 0.62 -3.68 -10.45
CA ALA A 379 2.08 -3.64 -10.45
C ALA A 379 2.72 -4.98 -10.80
N VAL A 380 3.97 -4.95 -11.26
CA VAL A 380 4.85 -6.13 -11.35
C VAL A 380 6.14 -5.88 -10.58
N GLN A 381 6.51 -6.83 -9.73
CA GLN A 381 7.86 -6.94 -9.18
C GLN A 381 8.66 -7.89 -10.07
N ALA A 382 9.88 -7.50 -10.47
CA ALA A 382 10.76 -8.28 -11.33
C ALA A 382 12.22 -8.26 -10.82
N PHE A 383 12.86 -9.43 -10.79
CA PHE A 383 14.24 -9.59 -10.33
C PHE A 383 15.14 -9.99 -11.49
N TYR A 384 16.38 -9.50 -11.50
CA TYR A 384 17.39 -9.86 -12.51
C TYR A 384 18.78 -9.94 -11.91
N ASP A 385 19.59 -10.90 -12.34
CA ASP A 385 21.04 -10.87 -12.12
C ASP A 385 21.72 -10.20 -13.31
N GLN A 386 22.38 -9.07 -13.07
CA GLN A 386 23.03 -8.26 -14.08
C GLN A 386 24.55 -8.34 -14.00
N ALA A 387 25.19 -8.61 -15.14
CA ALA A 387 26.63 -8.55 -15.28
C ALA A 387 27.18 -7.12 -15.04
N GLY A 388 28.13 -6.97 -14.11
CA GLY A 388 28.63 -5.67 -13.64
C GLY A 388 30.16 -5.52 -13.76
N ALA A 389 30.71 -5.92 -14.91
CA ALA A 389 32.14 -6.03 -15.24
C ALA A 389 33.02 -4.86 -14.71
N GLY A 390 33.49 -4.97 -13.47
CA GLY A 390 34.31 -3.95 -12.79
C GLY A 390 33.64 -2.59 -12.60
N THR A 391 32.33 -2.49 -12.79
CA THR A 391 31.57 -1.22 -12.70
C THR A 391 31.16 -0.96 -11.26
N ASP A 392 31.41 0.25 -10.74
CA ASP A 392 30.98 0.65 -9.39
C ASP A 392 29.46 0.84 -9.29
N LEU A 393 28.87 0.48 -8.15
CA LEU A 393 27.43 0.53 -7.88
C LEU A 393 26.76 1.86 -8.23
N LYS A 394 27.36 3.01 -7.86
CA LYS A 394 26.77 4.32 -8.22
C LYS A 394 26.82 4.56 -9.72
N ARG A 395 27.97 4.25 -10.34
CA ARG A 395 28.18 4.39 -11.79
C ARG A 395 27.27 3.44 -12.60
N ARG A 396 26.92 2.28 -12.04
CA ARG A 396 25.91 1.36 -12.56
C ARG A 396 24.50 1.96 -12.46
N THR A 397 24.14 2.51 -11.31
CA THR A 397 22.82 3.13 -11.08
C THR A 397 22.62 4.34 -12.01
N ASP A 398 23.61 5.24 -12.11
CA ASP A 398 23.60 6.34 -13.08
C ASP A 398 23.49 5.87 -14.54
N ALA A 399 24.08 4.72 -14.89
CA ALA A 399 23.95 4.13 -16.23
C ALA A 399 22.53 3.62 -16.50
N LEU A 400 21.80 3.15 -15.47
CA LEU A 400 20.38 2.81 -15.58
C LEU A 400 19.51 4.07 -15.75
N VAL A 401 19.77 5.14 -14.99
CA VAL A 401 19.08 6.43 -15.17
C VAL A 401 19.28 6.97 -16.60
N ASN A 402 20.52 6.93 -17.11
CA ASN A 402 20.84 7.32 -18.48
C ASN A 402 20.11 6.49 -19.57
N ALA A 403 19.78 5.22 -19.28
CA ALA A 403 19.14 4.31 -20.22
C ALA A 403 17.61 4.36 -20.18
N LEU A 404 17.03 4.65 -19.01
CA LEU A 404 15.58 4.65 -18.77
C LEU A 404 14.95 6.05 -18.84
N VAL A 405 15.70 7.09 -18.43
CA VAL A 405 15.31 8.51 -18.50
C VAL A 405 16.34 9.27 -19.35
N PRO A 406 16.43 9.00 -20.66
CA PRO A 406 17.48 9.54 -21.52
C PRO A 406 17.38 11.07 -21.66
N GLY A 407 18.52 11.75 -21.55
CA GLY A 407 18.62 13.22 -21.59
C GLY A 407 18.48 13.91 -20.23
N SER A 408 18.15 13.18 -19.16
CA SER A 408 18.04 13.74 -17.81
C SER A 408 19.37 14.17 -17.19
N THR A 409 19.28 15.09 -16.22
CA THR A 409 20.31 15.42 -15.21
C THR A 409 19.94 14.77 -13.86
N GLY A 410 20.74 15.00 -12.81
CA GLY A 410 20.55 14.39 -11.48
C GLY A 410 21.18 13.01 -11.37
N ARG A 411 22.32 12.89 -10.68
CA ARG A 411 23.15 11.67 -10.64
C ARG A 411 23.85 11.55 -9.29
N LEU A 412 24.18 10.33 -8.89
CA LEU A 412 24.83 10.04 -7.60
C LEU A 412 26.24 10.63 -7.53
N SER A 413 26.72 10.89 -6.31
CA SER A 413 27.97 11.63 -6.04
C SER A 413 29.19 10.97 -6.69
N ALA A 414 30.17 11.78 -7.12
CA ALA A 414 31.32 11.33 -7.90
C ALA A 414 32.24 10.35 -7.14
N GLU A 415 32.19 10.36 -5.80
CA GLU A 415 32.80 9.37 -4.93
C GLU A 415 32.21 7.97 -5.18
N ALA A 416 33.04 7.02 -5.60
CA ALA A 416 32.63 5.64 -5.82
C ALA A 416 32.09 4.99 -4.52
N ALA A 417 31.09 4.11 -4.64
CA ALA A 417 30.62 3.29 -3.51
C ALA A 417 31.70 2.34 -2.98
N GLY A 418 32.70 2.03 -3.81
CA GLY A 418 33.78 1.08 -3.53
C GLY A 418 33.37 -0.37 -3.80
N VAL A 419 32.28 -0.58 -4.54
CA VAL A 419 31.66 -1.90 -4.73
C VAL A 419 31.31 -2.10 -6.19
N GLY A 420 31.84 -3.17 -6.79
CA GLY A 420 31.56 -3.57 -8.17
C GLY A 420 31.75 -5.07 -8.38
N GLY A 421 31.37 -5.54 -9.57
CA GLY A 421 31.06 -6.95 -9.81
C GLY A 421 29.57 -7.09 -10.14
N ASP A 422 29.03 -8.29 -10.14
CA ASP A 422 27.66 -8.52 -10.58
C ASP A 422 26.62 -8.05 -9.54
N PHE A 423 25.47 -7.58 -10.04
CA PHE A 423 24.42 -6.95 -9.24
C PHE A 423 23.11 -7.73 -9.35
N ARG A 424 22.35 -7.80 -8.26
CA ARG A 424 20.91 -8.08 -8.32
C ARG A 424 20.20 -6.75 -8.54
N LEU A 425 19.34 -6.72 -9.55
CA LEU A 425 18.33 -5.69 -9.73
C LEU A 425 17.01 -6.22 -9.16
N GLN A 426 16.32 -5.43 -8.35
CA GLN A 426 14.94 -5.68 -7.92
C GLN A 426 14.11 -4.48 -8.38
N ALA A 427 13.15 -4.71 -9.28
CA ALA A 427 12.42 -3.66 -9.97
C ALA A 427 10.92 -3.77 -9.73
N LEU A 428 10.29 -2.63 -9.49
CA LEU A 428 8.85 -2.44 -9.43
C LEU A 428 8.44 -1.60 -10.64
N PHE A 429 7.37 -2.01 -11.33
CA PHE A 429 6.69 -1.20 -12.33
C PHE A 429 5.22 -1.12 -11.91
N VAL A 430 4.72 0.08 -11.60
CA VAL A 430 3.33 0.34 -11.24
C VAL A 430 2.67 1.06 -12.41
N HIS A 431 1.60 0.47 -12.95
CA HIS A 431 0.81 1.05 -14.04
C HIS A 431 -0.42 1.74 -13.45
N ARG A 432 -0.28 3.02 -13.06
CA ARG A 432 -1.41 3.83 -12.59
C ARG A 432 -2.29 4.22 -13.77
N SER A 433 -1.70 4.77 -14.83
CA SER A 433 -2.37 5.10 -16.10
C SER A 433 -1.43 4.90 -17.31
N ASN A 434 -1.95 5.11 -18.53
CA ASN A 434 -1.11 5.14 -19.74
C ASN A 434 -0.12 6.32 -19.75
N ASP A 435 -0.37 7.36 -18.96
CA ASP A 435 0.47 8.57 -18.85
C ASP A 435 1.31 8.55 -17.57
N SER A 436 0.95 7.69 -16.61
CA SER A 436 1.59 7.50 -15.30
C SER A 436 1.97 6.04 -15.07
N VAL A 437 3.16 5.65 -15.55
CA VAL A 437 3.86 4.43 -15.15
C VAL A 437 5.05 4.81 -14.27
N VAL A 438 4.99 4.40 -13.01
CA VAL A 438 6.09 4.56 -12.05
C VAL A 438 7.01 3.36 -12.13
N VAL A 439 8.31 3.60 -12.22
CA VAL A 439 9.34 2.57 -12.30
C VAL A 439 10.39 2.82 -11.23
N LEU A 440 10.58 1.84 -10.35
CA LEU A 440 11.54 1.90 -9.25
C LEU A 440 12.46 0.68 -9.32
N VAL A 441 13.78 0.89 -9.30
CA VAL A 441 14.78 -0.18 -9.42
C VAL A 441 15.81 -0.06 -8.29
N ALA A 442 15.76 -0.99 -7.35
CA ALA A 442 16.82 -1.22 -6.38
C ALA A 442 17.99 -1.99 -7.03
N VAL A 443 19.21 -1.49 -6.81
CA VAL A 443 20.47 -2.03 -7.30
C VAL A 443 21.30 -2.45 -6.08
N VAL A 444 21.61 -3.74 -5.96
CA VAL A 444 22.35 -4.28 -4.82
C VAL A 444 23.41 -5.30 -5.28
N PRO A 445 24.61 -5.35 -4.68
CA PRO A 445 25.64 -6.33 -5.03
C PRO A 445 25.11 -7.76 -4.90
N LEU A 446 25.33 -8.60 -5.93
CA LEU A 446 24.75 -9.95 -5.96
C LEU A 446 25.20 -10.81 -4.78
N ALA A 447 26.45 -10.63 -4.35
CA ALA A 447 27.03 -11.29 -3.17
C ALA A 447 26.36 -10.89 -1.84
N ASN A 448 25.68 -9.75 -1.77
CA ASN A 448 24.98 -9.30 -0.55
C ASN A 448 23.59 -9.92 -0.40
N VAL A 449 23.04 -10.55 -1.45
CA VAL A 449 21.65 -11.07 -1.47
C VAL A 449 21.54 -12.54 -1.89
N THR A 450 22.66 -13.25 -1.96
CA THR A 450 22.72 -14.68 -2.35
C THR A 450 23.45 -15.53 -1.31
N GLY A 451 23.26 -16.85 -1.39
CA GLY A 451 23.86 -17.80 -0.45
C GLY A 451 23.41 -17.53 1.00
N THR A 452 24.37 -17.36 1.91
CA THR A 452 24.12 -17.00 3.32
C THR A 452 23.59 -15.58 3.51
N ASN A 453 23.74 -14.71 2.51
CA ASN A 453 23.46 -13.28 2.66
C ASN A 453 22.04 -12.91 2.19
N ARG A 454 21.23 -13.91 1.78
CA ARG A 454 19.78 -13.77 1.50
C ARG A 454 18.96 -13.20 2.68
N SER A 455 19.53 -13.16 3.88
CA SER A 455 18.91 -12.64 5.10
C SER A 455 19.68 -11.43 5.66
N SER A 456 20.34 -10.64 4.81
CA SER A 456 21.04 -9.41 5.19
C SER A 456 20.14 -8.17 5.06
N ASP A 457 20.45 -7.10 5.78
CA ASP A 457 19.73 -5.82 5.68
C ASP A 457 19.66 -5.29 4.24
N ALA A 458 20.72 -5.53 3.44
CA ALA A 458 20.77 -5.16 2.02
C ALA A 458 19.83 -5.98 1.14
N ALA A 459 19.49 -7.22 1.53
CA ALA A 459 18.47 -8.01 0.86
C ALA A 459 17.07 -7.48 1.16
N PHE A 460 16.82 -7.09 2.42
CA PHE A 460 15.52 -6.56 2.86
C PHE A 460 15.25 -5.14 2.35
N TYR A 461 16.20 -4.21 2.45
CA TYR A 461 15.99 -2.82 1.98
C TYR A 461 15.82 -2.74 0.45
N ALA A 462 16.48 -3.63 -0.31
CA ALA A 462 16.22 -3.75 -1.74
C ALA A 462 14.84 -4.38 -2.06
N LYS A 463 14.30 -5.21 -1.15
CA LYS A 463 12.96 -5.79 -1.27
C LYS A 463 11.87 -4.76 -0.97
N ASP A 464 11.96 -4.03 0.15
CA ASP A 464 10.96 -3.03 0.56
C ASP A 464 10.73 -1.94 -0.50
N LEU A 465 11.83 -1.52 -1.14
CA LEU A 465 11.79 -0.63 -2.31
C LEU A 465 10.99 -1.22 -3.48
N SER A 466 11.16 -2.52 -3.75
CA SER A 466 10.66 -3.17 -4.96
C SER A 466 9.35 -3.96 -4.79
N ASP A 467 8.84 -4.13 -3.58
CA ASP A 467 7.56 -4.81 -3.29
C ASP A 467 6.37 -3.86 -3.12
N GLY A 468 6.57 -2.57 -3.38
CA GLY A 468 5.53 -1.54 -3.39
C GLY A 468 5.18 -0.98 -2.01
N SER A 469 5.73 -1.51 -0.92
CA SER A 469 5.46 -1.01 0.43
C SER A 469 6.10 0.36 0.71
N ALA A 470 7.21 0.68 0.05
CA ALA A 470 7.94 1.94 0.23
C ALA A 470 7.53 3.09 -0.70
N LEU A 471 6.51 2.93 -1.57
CA LEU A 471 6.13 3.89 -2.61
C LEU A 471 4.67 4.35 -2.45
N ALA A 472 4.44 5.66 -2.49
CA ALA A 472 3.12 6.30 -2.53
C ALA A 472 3.03 7.36 -3.65
N GLN A 473 1.87 8.01 -3.79
CA GLN A 473 1.71 9.26 -4.54
C GLN A 473 2.32 10.43 -3.77
N PHE A 474 2.41 11.61 -4.39
CA PHE A 474 2.69 12.84 -3.62
C PHE A 474 1.50 13.15 -2.68
N GLY A 475 1.70 13.99 -1.66
CA GLY A 475 0.66 14.35 -0.68
C GLY A 475 0.48 13.28 0.39
N GLU A 476 0.05 12.07 0.00
CA GLU A 476 -0.29 10.89 0.82
C GLU A 476 0.33 10.87 2.25
N PRO A 477 -0.49 11.04 3.31
CA PRO A 477 -0.02 11.02 4.69
C PRO A 477 0.15 9.59 5.23
N THR A 478 0.65 9.48 6.47
CA THR A 478 0.90 8.20 7.13
C THR A 478 0.49 8.20 8.60
N ALA A 479 -0.23 7.16 9.01
CA ALA A 479 -0.56 6.88 10.41
C ALA A 479 0.24 5.68 10.96
N VAL A 480 0.11 5.42 12.26
CA VAL A 480 0.77 4.32 12.99
C VAL A 480 -0.23 3.21 13.24
N GLN A 481 0.23 1.96 13.24
CA GLN A 481 -0.56 0.80 13.65
C GLN A 481 0.16 -0.02 14.72
N CYS A 482 -0.56 -0.41 15.78
CA CYS A 482 -0.24 -1.60 16.58
C CYS A 482 -1.14 -2.76 16.13
N GLU A 483 -0.64 -4.00 16.17
CA GLU A 483 -1.47 -5.20 16.03
C GLU A 483 -1.01 -6.26 17.03
N GLN A 484 -1.95 -6.81 17.81
CA GLN A 484 -1.68 -7.86 18.79
C GLN A 484 -2.32 -9.19 18.34
N PHE A 485 -1.51 -10.24 18.13
CA PHE A 485 -1.99 -11.45 17.42
C PHE A 485 -1.36 -12.76 17.91
N LYS A 486 -1.89 -13.89 17.42
CA LYS A 486 -1.41 -15.25 17.72
C LYS A 486 -1.28 -16.05 16.42
N LEU A 487 -0.12 -16.67 16.23
CA LEU A 487 0.23 -17.40 15.00
C LEU A 487 -0.10 -18.89 15.12
N ALA A 488 -1.12 -19.33 14.38
CA ALA A 488 -1.38 -20.74 14.12
C ALA A 488 -0.39 -21.29 13.05
N ALA A 489 -0.12 -22.60 13.08
CA ALA A 489 0.74 -23.24 12.07
C ALA A 489 0.03 -23.37 10.72
N ALA A 490 0.30 -22.43 9.79
CA ALA A 490 -0.27 -22.45 8.44
C ALA A 490 0.17 -23.69 7.64
N LYS A 491 -0.77 -24.21 6.83
CA LYS A 491 -0.62 -25.46 6.08
C LYS A 491 -0.54 -25.20 4.58
N VAL A 492 0.43 -25.83 3.91
CA VAL A 492 0.57 -25.73 2.45
C VAL A 492 0.68 -27.11 1.81
N ASP A 493 -0.15 -27.35 0.80
CA ASP A 493 -0.09 -28.52 -0.08
C ASP A 493 0.43 -28.06 -1.45
N PHE A 494 1.63 -28.49 -1.82
CA PHE A 494 2.21 -28.20 -3.15
C PHE A 494 1.85 -29.31 -4.14
N LEU A 495 1.42 -28.90 -5.35
CA LEU A 495 1.25 -29.76 -6.51
C LEU A 495 2.24 -29.37 -7.61
N PHE A 496 3.30 -30.14 -7.78
CA PHE A 496 4.20 -30.00 -8.92
C PHE A 496 3.58 -30.64 -10.16
N VAL A 497 3.70 -29.96 -11.30
CA VAL A 497 3.25 -30.44 -12.61
C VAL A 497 4.40 -30.31 -13.59
N VAL A 498 5.10 -31.42 -13.79
CA VAL A 498 6.40 -31.46 -14.47
C VAL A 498 6.25 -32.13 -15.82
N ASP A 499 6.69 -31.47 -16.88
CA ASP A 499 6.67 -32.09 -18.19
C ASP A 499 7.61 -33.33 -18.26
N ASP A 500 7.12 -34.38 -18.92
CA ASP A 500 7.80 -35.66 -19.11
C ASP A 500 8.11 -35.99 -20.58
N SER A 501 8.25 -34.96 -21.43
CA SER A 501 8.76 -35.08 -22.79
C SER A 501 10.25 -35.44 -22.87
N GLY A 502 10.76 -35.62 -24.09
CA GLY A 502 12.13 -36.06 -24.36
C GLY A 502 13.24 -35.05 -24.02
N SER A 503 12.92 -33.76 -23.97
CA SER A 503 13.86 -32.65 -23.77
C SER A 503 14.15 -32.35 -22.30
N MET A 504 13.17 -32.60 -21.42
CA MET A 504 13.13 -32.22 -20.01
C MET A 504 14.20 -32.86 -19.09
N ALA A 505 15.14 -33.63 -19.62
CA ALA A 505 16.19 -34.32 -18.85
C ALA A 505 17.04 -33.36 -18.00
N SER A 506 17.50 -32.24 -18.57
CA SER A 506 18.26 -31.21 -17.86
C SER A 506 17.40 -30.53 -16.80
N SER A 507 16.21 -30.07 -17.19
CA SER A 507 15.25 -29.35 -16.34
C SER A 507 14.78 -30.15 -15.12
N GLN A 508 14.47 -31.44 -15.30
CA GLN A 508 14.11 -32.33 -14.20
C GLN A 508 15.25 -32.47 -13.19
N ASN A 509 16.49 -32.72 -13.65
CA ASN A 509 17.65 -32.79 -12.74
C ASN A 509 17.97 -31.45 -12.07
N ALA A 510 17.71 -30.32 -12.74
CA ALA A 510 17.87 -28.99 -12.16
C ALA A 510 16.86 -28.72 -11.05
N LEU A 511 15.59 -29.08 -11.24
CA LEU A 511 14.56 -29.03 -10.19
C LEU A 511 14.86 -30.04 -9.06
N ALA A 512 15.38 -31.24 -9.38
CA ALA A 512 15.85 -32.18 -8.37
C ALA A 512 16.95 -31.57 -7.46
N ALA A 513 17.78 -30.66 -8.00
CA ALA A 513 18.83 -29.98 -7.26
C ALA A 513 18.34 -28.78 -6.41
N THR A 514 17.12 -28.27 -6.61
CA THR A 514 16.53 -27.22 -5.74
C THR A 514 15.93 -27.81 -4.45
N ALA A 515 15.48 -29.07 -4.51
CA ALA A 515 14.56 -29.65 -3.54
C ALA A 515 15.02 -29.52 -2.07
N SER A 516 16.30 -29.76 -1.77
CA SER A 516 16.85 -29.61 -0.41
C SER A 516 16.76 -28.18 0.10
N ALA A 517 17.17 -27.18 -0.69
CA ALA A 517 17.12 -25.78 -0.30
C ALA A 517 15.67 -25.28 -0.11
N ALA A 518 14.76 -25.71 -1.00
CA ALA A 518 13.33 -25.45 -0.87
C ALA A 518 12.76 -26.01 0.45
N ALA A 519 13.10 -27.26 0.80
CA ALA A 519 12.69 -27.88 2.05
C ALA A 519 13.31 -27.20 3.28
N ASP A 520 14.58 -26.77 3.21
CA ASP A 520 15.24 -26.06 4.31
C ASP A 520 14.55 -24.70 4.60
N SER A 521 14.20 -23.93 3.57
CA SER A 521 13.42 -22.68 3.71
C SER A 521 12.02 -22.92 4.29
N LEU A 522 11.28 -23.92 3.80
CA LEU A 522 9.95 -24.27 4.34
C LEU A 522 10.02 -24.78 5.80
N ASN A 523 11.08 -25.51 6.16
CA ASN A 523 11.31 -25.94 7.54
C ASN A 523 11.69 -24.75 8.46
N ALA A 524 12.35 -23.72 7.91
CA ALA A 524 12.71 -22.50 8.64
C ALA A 524 11.49 -21.63 8.96
N SER A 525 10.58 -21.38 8.00
CA SER A 525 9.32 -20.65 8.25
C SER A 525 8.35 -21.39 9.17
N GLY A 526 8.45 -22.72 9.24
CA GLY A 526 7.61 -23.53 10.13
C GLY A 526 6.23 -23.83 9.58
N LEU A 527 6.00 -23.58 8.29
CA LEU A 527 4.82 -24.06 7.58
C LEU A 527 4.70 -25.58 7.69
N ASP A 528 3.46 -26.04 7.84
CA ASP A 528 3.12 -27.46 7.80
C ASP A 528 2.96 -27.91 6.33
N TRP A 529 4.09 -28.03 5.64
CA TRP A 529 4.17 -28.25 4.18
C TRP A 529 4.19 -29.73 3.78
N ARG A 530 3.65 -30.04 2.59
CA ARG A 530 3.80 -31.36 1.91
C ARG A 530 3.65 -31.24 0.39
N MET A 531 4.31 -32.12 -0.36
CA MET A 531 4.43 -32.05 -1.82
C MET A 531 3.88 -33.30 -2.51
N ALA A 532 3.04 -33.13 -3.54
CA ALA A 532 2.61 -34.13 -4.50
C ALA A 532 3.09 -33.76 -5.92
N MET A 533 3.08 -34.71 -6.86
CA MET A 533 3.48 -34.44 -8.24
C MET A 533 2.70 -35.25 -9.29
N VAL A 534 2.32 -34.58 -10.37
CA VAL A 534 1.87 -35.20 -11.62
C VAL A 534 2.76 -34.76 -12.78
N THR A 535 2.62 -35.36 -13.96
CA THR A 535 3.30 -34.90 -15.17
C THR A 535 2.31 -34.36 -16.20
N SER A 536 2.79 -33.66 -17.23
CA SER A 536 1.95 -33.22 -18.37
C SER A 536 1.11 -34.37 -18.94
N SER A 537 1.69 -35.57 -19.02
CA SER A 537 1.03 -36.82 -19.43
C SER A 537 -0.17 -37.27 -18.57
N TYR A 538 -0.37 -36.71 -17.36
CA TYR A 538 -1.34 -37.19 -16.37
C TYR A 538 -2.80 -37.20 -16.85
N HIS A 539 -3.21 -36.18 -17.61
CA HIS A 539 -4.61 -35.99 -18.00
C HIS A 539 -5.01 -36.73 -19.29
N PHE A 540 -4.07 -37.32 -20.01
CA PHE A 540 -4.34 -38.12 -21.21
C PHE A 540 -4.82 -39.55 -20.86
N GLY A 541 -5.32 -40.27 -21.86
CA GLY A 541 -5.78 -41.66 -21.71
C GLY A 541 -4.67 -42.65 -21.34
N THR A 542 -5.05 -43.88 -21.00
CA THR A 542 -4.22 -44.93 -20.38
C THR A 542 -2.98 -45.38 -21.17
N SER A 543 -2.77 -44.90 -22.40
CA SER A 543 -1.67 -45.28 -23.29
C SER A 543 -0.28 -44.79 -22.85
N TRP A 544 -0.18 -43.83 -21.93
CA TRP A 544 1.10 -43.18 -21.55
C TRP A 544 1.62 -43.63 -20.17
N SER A 545 2.94 -43.62 -19.99
CA SER A 545 3.62 -44.12 -18.78
C SER A 545 3.27 -43.38 -17.48
N ASN A 546 2.75 -42.16 -17.56
CA ASN A 546 2.35 -41.35 -16.40
C ASN A 546 0.87 -40.89 -16.41
N ALA A 547 0.07 -41.32 -17.39
CA ALA A 547 -1.39 -41.08 -17.41
C ALA A 547 -2.08 -41.60 -16.14
N GLY A 548 -2.83 -40.73 -15.44
CA GLY A 548 -3.46 -41.02 -14.14
C GLY A 548 -2.50 -41.26 -12.97
N THR A 549 -1.19 -41.10 -13.14
CA THR A 549 -0.16 -41.45 -12.14
C THR A 549 0.12 -40.28 -11.20
N LEU A 550 -0.60 -40.21 -10.07
CA LEU A 550 -0.35 -39.23 -8.99
C LEU A 550 0.77 -39.72 -8.06
N ARG A 551 1.84 -38.94 -7.95
CA ARG A 551 2.85 -39.10 -6.89
C ARG A 551 2.31 -38.47 -5.61
N ARG A 552 2.19 -39.31 -4.60
CA ARG A 552 1.47 -39.07 -3.35
C ARG A 552 2.09 -37.95 -2.52
N PHE A 553 1.26 -37.21 -1.80
CA PHE A 553 1.70 -36.18 -0.86
C PHE A 553 2.75 -36.75 0.10
N THR A 554 3.91 -36.11 0.13
CA THR A 554 5.04 -36.49 0.97
C THR A 554 5.75 -35.28 1.57
N ARG A 555 6.45 -35.53 2.68
CA ARG A 555 7.35 -34.60 3.38
C ARG A 555 8.82 -35.03 3.24
N ASN A 556 9.06 -36.14 2.54
CA ASN A 556 10.38 -36.69 2.28
C ASN A 556 10.96 -36.06 1.00
N VAL A 557 11.73 -34.97 1.18
CA VAL A 557 12.39 -34.24 0.10
C VAL A 557 13.24 -35.14 -0.82
N ASN A 558 13.92 -36.14 -0.27
CA ASN A 558 14.72 -37.09 -1.05
C ASN A 558 13.84 -37.95 -1.97
N LYS A 559 12.58 -38.20 -1.61
CA LYS A 559 11.62 -38.89 -2.48
C LYS A 559 11.18 -38.01 -3.66
N VAL A 560 10.93 -36.71 -3.41
CA VAL A 560 10.65 -35.73 -4.48
C VAL A 560 11.85 -35.61 -5.43
N GLN A 561 13.05 -35.53 -4.87
CA GLN A 561 14.30 -35.55 -5.64
C GLN A 561 14.44 -36.84 -6.46
N ALA A 562 14.09 -38.01 -5.93
CA ALA A 562 14.13 -39.28 -6.66
C ALA A 562 13.15 -39.32 -7.85
N TRP A 563 11.96 -38.73 -7.72
CA TRP A 563 11.02 -38.64 -8.84
C TRP A 563 11.60 -37.84 -10.03
N LEU A 564 12.45 -36.84 -9.76
CA LEU A 564 13.05 -35.93 -10.75
C LEU A 564 14.46 -36.33 -11.20
N THR A 565 15.17 -37.18 -10.45
CA THR A 565 16.55 -37.58 -10.74
C THR A 565 16.61 -38.59 -11.87
N THR A 566 17.25 -38.22 -12.99
CA THR A 566 17.36 -39.07 -14.18
C THR A 566 18.03 -40.41 -13.88
N ASN A 567 17.43 -41.50 -14.38
CA ASN A 567 17.79 -42.89 -14.09
C ASN A 567 17.65 -43.35 -12.63
N SER A 568 17.08 -42.55 -11.71
CA SER A 568 16.79 -43.03 -10.35
C SER A 568 15.82 -44.21 -10.41
N ASN A 569 16.23 -45.34 -9.82
CA ASN A 569 15.53 -46.61 -9.88
C ASN A 569 15.43 -47.28 -8.51
N CYS A 570 14.46 -48.17 -8.34
CA CYS A 570 14.29 -48.86 -7.08
C CYS A 570 15.33 -49.97 -6.87
N VAL A 571 16.08 -49.89 -5.77
CA VAL A 571 17.05 -50.91 -5.33
C VAL A 571 16.83 -51.19 -3.85
N ASN A 572 16.52 -52.44 -3.49
CA ASN A 572 16.27 -52.86 -2.10
C ASN A 572 15.21 -51.99 -1.36
N ASN A 573 14.13 -51.62 -2.05
CA ASN A 573 13.05 -50.73 -1.60
C ASN A 573 13.45 -49.25 -1.35
N VAL A 574 14.64 -48.84 -1.75
CA VAL A 574 15.10 -47.44 -1.72
C VAL A 574 15.39 -46.94 -3.14
N CYS A 575 15.01 -45.70 -3.46
CA CYS A 575 15.37 -45.08 -4.74
C CYS A 575 16.85 -44.70 -4.78
N SER A 576 17.50 -45.05 -5.89
CA SER A 576 18.93 -44.80 -6.10
C SER A 576 19.24 -43.35 -6.54
N LEU A 577 20.53 -43.01 -6.58
CA LEU A 577 21.09 -41.75 -7.11
C LEU A 577 20.78 -40.45 -6.31
N VAL A 578 20.09 -40.53 -5.17
CA VAL A 578 19.83 -39.38 -4.29
C VAL A 578 20.27 -39.66 -2.83
N PRO A 579 20.40 -38.65 -1.96
CA PRO A 579 20.79 -38.85 -0.56
C PRO A 579 19.76 -39.67 0.24
N THR A 580 20.24 -40.37 1.28
CA THR A 580 19.39 -41.10 2.25
C THR A 580 19.27 -40.40 3.60
N THR A 581 19.80 -39.18 3.72
CA THR A 581 19.79 -38.35 4.93
C THR A 581 18.89 -37.12 4.69
N PRO A 582 18.02 -36.70 5.63
CA PRO A 582 17.74 -37.32 6.92
C PRO A 582 16.93 -38.63 6.83
N THR A 583 16.22 -38.84 5.72
CA THR A 583 15.34 -40.00 5.50
C THR A 583 15.59 -40.62 4.14
N ALA A 584 15.55 -41.96 4.06
CA ALA A 584 15.70 -42.68 2.79
C ALA A 584 14.47 -42.47 1.88
N PRO A 585 14.64 -42.35 0.55
CA PRO A 585 13.53 -42.28 -0.41
C PRO A 585 12.93 -43.67 -0.62
N GLU A 586 11.80 -43.97 0.02
CA GLU A 586 11.12 -45.26 -0.15
C GLU A 586 10.52 -45.42 -1.55
N CYS A 587 10.73 -46.58 -2.18
CA CYS A 587 10.03 -46.95 -3.40
C CYS A 587 8.54 -47.22 -3.13
N PRO A 588 7.68 -47.22 -4.17
CA PRO A 588 6.29 -47.71 -4.09
C PRO A 588 6.24 -49.24 -3.91
N GLY A 589 6.56 -49.70 -2.69
CA GLY A 589 6.64 -51.12 -2.33
C GLY A 589 6.86 -51.42 -0.85
N ALA A 590 7.06 -50.40 0.01
CA ALA A 590 7.13 -50.57 1.47
C ALA A 590 5.83 -51.13 2.10
N LEU A 591 4.70 -51.04 1.37
CA LEU A 591 3.43 -51.70 1.66
C LEU A 591 3.14 -52.73 0.57
N ARG A 592 2.62 -53.91 0.95
CA ARG A 592 2.49 -55.08 0.04
C ARG A 592 1.45 -54.88 -1.09
N PRO A 593 1.53 -55.68 -2.19
CA PRO A 593 1.01 -55.30 -3.52
C PRO A 593 -0.52 -55.43 -3.67
N PRO A 594 -1.12 -54.89 -4.77
CA PRO A 594 -0.46 -54.37 -5.97
C PRO A 594 0.12 -52.95 -5.81
N SER A 595 1.38 -52.76 -6.19
CA SER A 595 1.98 -51.44 -6.52
C SER A 595 1.80 -51.11 -8.02
N GLU A 596 0.74 -51.68 -8.59
CA GLU A 596 0.35 -51.65 -9.98
C GLU A 596 -1.11 -51.19 -10.05
N ASP A 597 -1.49 -50.47 -11.11
CA ASP A 597 -2.90 -50.33 -11.46
C ASP A 597 -3.51 -51.67 -11.93
N SER A 598 -4.77 -51.68 -12.35
CA SER A 598 -5.43 -52.88 -12.90
C SER A 598 -4.78 -53.46 -14.16
N ASN A 599 -3.75 -52.80 -14.71
CA ASN A 599 -3.10 -53.07 -15.98
C ASN A 599 -1.60 -53.42 -15.81
N GLY A 600 -1.07 -53.47 -14.59
CA GLY A 600 0.34 -53.79 -14.30
C GLY A 600 1.28 -52.58 -14.24
N LYS A 601 0.75 -51.35 -14.13
CA LYS A 601 1.53 -50.10 -14.27
C LYS A 601 1.96 -49.51 -12.92
N SER A 602 3.26 -49.22 -12.77
CA SER A 602 3.82 -48.63 -11.54
C SER A 602 3.15 -47.31 -11.13
N ILE A 603 2.81 -47.19 -9.85
CA ILE A 603 1.96 -46.13 -9.31
C ILE A 603 2.64 -44.77 -9.02
N GLU A 604 3.97 -44.63 -9.14
CA GLU A 604 4.65 -43.33 -8.94
C GLU A 604 5.76 -42.99 -9.98
N GLY A 605 6.12 -43.87 -10.93
CA GLY A 605 7.17 -43.54 -11.90
C GLY A 605 7.62 -44.68 -12.81
N ALA A 606 8.17 -44.33 -13.97
CA ALA A 606 8.56 -45.27 -15.02
C ALA A 606 9.71 -46.21 -14.59
N SER A 607 10.68 -45.72 -13.81
CA SER A 607 11.86 -46.50 -13.39
C SER A 607 11.62 -47.26 -12.08
N GLY A 608 10.59 -48.10 -12.06
CA GLY A 608 10.22 -48.88 -10.86
C GLY A 608 9.67 -48.01 -9.73
N GLY A 609 8.95 -46.94 -10.06
CA GLY A 609 8.34 -46.04 -9.08
C GLY A 609 9.22 -44.93 -8.52
N CYS A 610 10.48 -44.83 -8.96
CA CYS A 610 11.38 -43.72 -8.64
C CYS A 610 11.27 -42.62 -9.70
N TRP A 611 12.18 -42.55 -10.68
CA TRP A 611 12.15 -41.49 -11.70
C TRP A 611 10.88 -41.49 -12.58
N VAL A 612 10.40 -40.29 -12.96
CA VAL A 612 9.24 -40.07 -13.85
C VAL A 612 9.46 -40.53 -15.30
N GLY A 613 10.69 -40.40 -15.80
CA GLY A 613 11.04 -40.70 -17.20
C GLY A 613 10.80 -39.53 -18.18
N LEU A 614 11.09 -39.81 -19.46
CA LEU A 614 11.04 -38.86 -20.59
C LEU A 614 10.22 -39.44 -21.77
N ALA A 615 9.23 -40.29 -21.44
CA ALA A 615 8.41 -41.05 -22.38
C ALA A 615 6.96 -40.54 -22.41
N GLY A 616 6.77 -39.28 -22.05
CA GLY A 616 5.48 -38.60 -21.99
C GLY A 616 4.91 -38.22 -23.35
N ASN A 617 3.70 -37.67 -23.32
CA ASN A 617 3.04 -37.16 -24.51
C ASN A 617 3.66 -35.82 -24.93
N GLY A 618 4.22 -35.79 -26.13
CA GLY A 618 4.79 -34.60 -26.77
C GLY A 618 3.74 -33.58 -27.26
N ALA A 619 2.78 -33.28 -26.40
CA ALA A 619 1.80 -32.19 -26.48
C ALA A 619 1.81 -31.30 -25.22
N GLU A 620 2.68 -31.64 -24.24
CA GLU A 620 3.15 -30.77 -23.14
C GLU A 620 2.06 -30.00 -22.36
N GLY A 621 0.86 -30.58 -22.24
CA GLY A 621 -0.34 -29.95 -21.64
C GLY A 621 -0.33 -29.90 -20.10
N VAL A 622 0.56 -29.08 -19.53
CA VAL A 622 0.70 -28.92 -18.07
C VAL A 622 -0.52 -28.29 -17.38
N LEU A 623 -1.28 -27.39 -18.03
CA LEU A 623 -2.48 -26.80 -17.42
C LEU A 623 -3.62 -27.81 -17.32
N GLY A 624 -3.79 -28.64 -18.35
CA GLY A 624 -4.74 -29.77 -18.34
C GLY A 624 -4.41 -30.81 -17.26
N ALA A 625 -3.11 -31.09 -17.07
CA ALA A 625 -2.63 -31.97 -16.00
C ALA A 625 -2.90 -31.39 -14.60
N ALA A 626 -2.59 -30.11 -14.39
CA ALA A 626 -2.85 -29.39 -13.15
C ALA A 626 -4.35 -29.39 -12.80
N ARG A 627 -5.21 -28.96 -13.74
CA ARG A 627 -6.67 -28.90 -13.55
C ARG A 627 -7.24 -30.26 -13.18
N LYS A 628 -6.89 -31.32 -13.93
CA LYS A 628 -7.40 -32.68 -13.64
C LYS A 628 -6.90 -33.23 -12.31
N ALA A 629 -5.64 -32.99 -11.94
CA ALA A 629 -5.10 -33.46 -10.68
C ALA A 629 -5.81 -32.81 -9.47
N ILE A 630 -6.10 -31.51 -9.56
CA ILE A 630 -6.91 -30.79 -8.57
C ILE A 630 -8.33 -31.38 -8.52
N ASP A 631 -8.97 -31.57 -9.66
CA ASP A 631 -10.28 -32.22 -9.76
C ASP A 631 -10.34 -33.62 -9.09
N ASP A 632 -9.28 -34.41 -9.20
CA ASP A 632 -9.19 -35.75 -8.61
C ASP A 632 -8.89 -35.72 -7.09
N MET A 633 -8.18 -34.70 -6.58
CA MET A 633 -7.76 -34.60 -5.18
C MET A 633 -8.65 -33.71 -4.29
N THR A 634 -9.60 -32.98 -4.88
CA THR A 634 -10.53 -32.06 -4.20
C THR A 634 -11.98 -32.61 -4.21
N PRO A 635 -12.83 -32.31 -3.21
CA PRO A 635 -12.71 -31.30 -2.14
C PRO A 635 -11.82 -31.70 -0.95
N GLY A 636 -11.06 -32.81 -1.02
CA GLY A 636 -9.98 -33.05 -0.06
C GLY A 636 -10.40 -33.65 1.29
N THR A 637 -9.37 -33.94 2.11
CA THR A 637 -9.48 -34.37 3.51
C THR A 637 -9.95 -33.21 4.40
N ALA A 638 -10.89 -33.49 5.32
CA ALA A 638 -11.37 -32.51 6.29
C ALA A 638 -10.39 -32.35 7.47
N PRO A 639 -10.35 -31.21 8.18
CA PRO A 639 -9.31 -30.92 9.18
C PRO A 639 -9.30 -31.87 10.40
N THR A 640 -10.42 -32.53 10.67
CA THR A 640 -10.59 -33.52 11.75
C THR A 640 -10.25 -34.96 11.35
N GLU A 641 -9.99 -35.21 10.06
CA GLU A 641 -9.78 -36.55 9.51
C GLU A 641 -8.27 -36.83 9.28
N PRO A 642 -7.83 -38.11 9.32
CA PRO A 642 -6.44 -38.46 9.05
C PRO A 642 -5.98 -37.99 7.66
N GLU A 643 -4.76 -37.41 7.59
CA GLU A 643 -4.20 -36.91 6.32
C GLU A 643 -4.19 -37.99 5.23
N SER A 644 -4.86 -37.71 4.11
CA SER A 644 -4.74 -38.55 2.92
C SER A 644 -3.42 -38.30 2.20
N THR A 645 -2.83 -39.37 1.65
CA THR A 645 -1.66 -39.28 0.79
C THR A 645 -2.01 -39.01 -0.68
N THR A 646 -3.30 -38.99 -1.05
CA THR A 646 -3.79 -38.73 -2.42
C THR A 646 -4.79 -37.57 -2.54
N LEU A 647 -5.30 -37.06 -1.42
CA LEU A 647 -6.24 -35.93 -1.39
C LEU A 647 -5.58 -34.71 -0.73
N ALA A 648 -5.88 -33.52 -1.22
CA ALA A 648 -5.43 -32.26 -0.60
C ALA A 648 -6.12 -32.03 0.76
N ARG A 649 -5.55 -31.18 1.62
CA ARG A 649 -6.16 -30.75 2.88
C ARG A 649 -7.05 -29.51 2.68
N ARG A 650 -8.24 -29.48 3.28
CA ARG A 650 -9.18 -28.33 3.16
C ARG A 650 -8.71 -27.07 3.88
N ASP A 651 -8.00 -27.26 4.98
CA ASP A 651 -7.36 -26.27 5.82
C ASP A 651 -5.95 -25.88 5.34
N ALA A 652 -5.46 -26.45 4.23
CA ALA A 652 -4.24 -25.99 3.57
C ALA A 652 -4.55 -24.98 2.45
N THR A 653 -3.57 -24.14 2.16
CA THR A 653 -3.42 -23.45 0.86
C THR A 653 -2.88 -24.46 -0.15
N LEU A 654 -3.49 -24.52 -1.34
CA LEU A 654 -3.07 -25.41 -2.42
C LEU A 654 -2.31 -24.59 -3.47
N VAL A 655 -1.03 -24.90 -3.65
CA VAL A 655 -0.11 -24.16 -4.54
C VAL A 655 0.30 -25.06 -5.70
N VAL A 656 0.23 -24.56 -6.93
CA VAL A 656 0.62 -25.30 -8.14
C VAL A 656 1.95 -24.78 -8.66
N VAL A 657 2.88 -25.68 -9.01
CA VAL A 657 4.16 -25.33 -9.63
C VAL A 657 4.30 -26.05 -10.95
N LEU A 658 4.19 -25.31 -12.06
CA LEU A 658 4.41 -25.82 -13.42
C LEU A 658 5.91 -25.81 -13.75
N LEU A 659 6.40 -26.87 -14.38
CA LEU A 659 7.73 -26.91 -15.02
C LEU A 659 7.55 -27.45 -16.46
N GLY A 660 7.84 -26.62 -17.46
CA GLY A 660 7.72 -26.99 -18.88
C GLY A 660 8.52 -26.09 -19.82
N ASP A 661 9.15 -26.70 -20.82
CA ASP A 661 9.90 -26.06 -21.90
C ASP A 661 9.03 -25.64 -23.10
N ALA A 662 7.78 -26.10 -23.15
CA ALA A 662 6.75 -25.66 -24.09
C ALA A 662 5.78 -24.62 -23.51
N ASP A 663 4.97 -24.01 -24.37
CA ASP A 663 3.67 -23.45 -23.92
C ASP A 663 2.57 -24.52 -24.01
N ASP A 664 1.58 -24.45 -23.12
CA ASP A 664 0.56 -25.49 -22.95
C ASP A 664 -0.19 -25.82 -24.26
N GLN A 665 -0.32 -27.11 -24.58
CA GLN A 665 -0.96 -27.61 -25.81
C GLN A 665 -0.22 -27.23 -27.12
N THR A 666 1.12 -27.12 -27.05
CA THR A 666 2.00 -27.10 -28.23
C THR A 666 1.95 -28.43 -28.99
N ALA A 667 2.04 -28.40 -30.32
CA ALA A 667 2.01 -29.60 -31.16
C ALA A 667 3.34 -29.81 -31.90
N ARG A 668 3.93 -31.01 -31.82
CA ARG A 668 5.24 -31.28 -32.43
C ARG A 668 5.21 -31.22 -33.97
N GLY A 669 5.92 -30.22 -34.52
CA GLY A 669 6.26 -30.13 -35.96
C GLY A 669 6.16 -28.74 -36.61
N VAL A 670 5.72 -27.70 -35.89
CA VAL A 670 5.22 -26.45 -36.50
C VAL A 670 6.30 -25.43 -36.91
N ASN A 671 7.20 -25.79 -37.84
CA ASN A 671 8.16 -24.85 -38.46
C ASN A 671 7.52 -23.66 -39.20
N ASN A 672 6.19 -23.64 -39.36
CA ASN A 672 5.42 -22.64 -40.12
C ASN A 672 4.38 -21.85 -39.27
N GLY A 673 4.42 -21.92 -37.93
CA GLY A 673 3.73 -20.95 -37.06
C GLY A 673 2.19 -20.82 -37.16
N ILE A 674 1.47 -21.83 -37.68
CA ILE A 674 0.01 -21.75 -37.92
C ILE A 674 -0.80 -22.80 -37.15
N GLU A 675 -0.17 -23.89 -36.67
CA GLU A 675 -0.86 -25.08 -36.12
C GLU A 675 -0.37 -25.51 -34.71
N ASN A 676 -0.02 -24.55 -33.86
CA ASN A 676 -0.27 -24.68 -32.41
C ASN A 676 -1.76 -24.39 -32.14
N CYS A 677 -2.20 -24.25 -30.88
CA CYS A 677 -3.47 -23.59 -30.52
C CYS A 677 -3.48 -22.07 -30.82
N GLY A 678 -2.89 -21.65 -31.96
CA GLY A 678 -2.57 -20.29 -32.35
C GLY A 678 -1.16 -19.85 -31.91
N THR A 679 -0.48 -19.03 -32.73
CA THR A 679 0.66 -18.21 -32.27
C THR A 679 0.13 -16.95 -31.59
N GLY A 680 -0.52 -17.14 -30.43
CA GLY A 680 -1.03 -16.07 -29.58
C GLY A 680 -2.24 -15.31 -30.12
N GLY A 681 -3.45 -15.67 -29.69
CA GLY A 681 -4.65 -14.88 -29.98
C GLY A 681 -5.93 -15.35 -29.31
N ASN A 682 -6.78 -14.38 -28.96
CA ASN A 682 -8.11 -14.55 -28.36
C ASN A 682 -9.14 -15.02 -29.40
N LYS A 683 -8.80 -16.06 -30.17
CA LYS A 683 -9.68 -16.60 -31.21
C LYS A 683 -9.45 -18.10 -31.41
N GLU A 684 -10.07 -18.85 -30.50
CA GLU A 684 -10.39 -20.26 -30.71
C GLU A 684 -11.02 -20.46 -32.10
N ARG A 685 -10.65 -21.56 -32.75
CA ARG A 685 -11.38 -22.06 -33.92
C ARG A 685 -12.34 -23.13 -33.42
N GLU A 686 -13.63 -22.85 -33.46
CA GLU A 686 -14.69 -23.81 -33.13
C GLU A 686 -14.42 -25.15 -33.85
N GLY A 687 -14.24 -26.21 -33.07
CA GLY A 687 -13.87 -27.55 -33.57
C GLY A 687 -12.37 -27.87 -33.66
N SER A 688 -11.44 -27.05 -33.13
CA SER A 688 -9.99 -27.37 -33.14
C SER A 688 -9.52 -28.36 -32.08
N GLY A 689 -10.25 -28.49 -30.96
CA GLY A 689 -9.92 -29.41 -29.86
C GLY A 689 -8.98 -28.87 -28.77
N CYS A 690 -8.57 -27.60 -28.83
CA CYS A 690 -7.83 -26.93 -27.75
C CYS A 690 -8.77 -26.46 -26.62
N GLU A 691 -8.29 -26.42 -25.37
CA GLU A 691 -9.02 -25.80 -24.24
C GLU A 691 -8.68 -24.29 -24.14
N PRO A 692 -9.66 -23.39 -23.91
CA PRO A 692 -9.40 -21.96 -23.78
C PRO A 692 -8.52 -21.62 -22.58
N VAL A 693 -7.59 -20.65 -22.73
CA VAL A 693 -6.78 -20.19 -21.59
C VAL A 693 -7.65 -19.56 -20.49
N GLN A 694 -8.75 -18.90 -20.87
CA GLN A 694 -9.72 -18.36 -19.92
C GLN A 694 -10.41 -19.45 -19.09
N THR A 695 -10.53 -20.69 -19.57
CA THR A 695 -11.07 -21.80 -18.78
C THR A 695 -10.13 -22.18 -17.64
N TYR A 696 -8.81 -22.11 -17.85
CA TYR A 696 -7.83 -22.28 -16.79
C TYR A 696 -7.80 -21.08 -15.84
N ILE A 697 -7.76 -19.84 -16.35
CA ILE A 697 -7.85 -18.63 -15.52
C ILE A 697 -9.12 -18.68 -14.62
N ASN A 698 -10.26 -19.07 -15.19
CA ASN A 698 -11.51 -19.22 -14.44
C ASN A 698 -11.58 -20.45 -13.52
N PHE A 699 -10.61 -21.36 -13.56
CA PHE A 699 -10.53 -22.53 -12.67
C PHE A 699 -9.58 -22.29 -11.50
N PHE A 700 -8.40 -21.70 -11.76
CA PHE A 700 -7.41 -21.42 -10.73
C PHE A 700 -7.69 -20.08 -10.02
N GLY A 701 -8.16 -19.06 -10.76
CA GLY A 701 -8.42 -17.70 -10.28
C GLY A 701 -9.72 -17.55 -9.47
N ASN A 702 -9.85 -16.40 -8.81
CA ASN A 702 -10.95 -16.09 -7.89
C ASN A 702 -12.14 -15.41 -8.60
N VAL A 703 -12.89 -16.15 -9.43
CA VAL A 703 -14.01 -15.59 -10.20
C VAL A 703 -15.30 -15.53 -9.37
N VAL A 704 -15.80 -14.31 -9.12
CA VAL A 704 -17.11 -14.06 -8.48
C VAL A 704 -18.25 -14.30 -9.48
N SER A 705 -18.36 -15.53 -9.98
CA SER A 705 -19.43 -15.95 -10.89
C SER A 705 -20.64 -16.46 -10.11
N PRO A 706 -21.89 -16.10 -10.46
CA PRO A 706 -23.10 -16.66 -9.84
C PRO A 706 -23.37 -18.13 -10.24
N VAL A 707 -22.45 -18.77 -10.97
CA VAL A 707 -22.49 -20.21 -11.28
C VAL A 707 -21.48 -20.92 -10.36
N THR A 708 -21.95 -21.98 -9.67
CA THR A 708 -21.21 -22.85 -8.75
C THR A 708 -19.73 -23.03 -9.14
N PRO A 709 -18.76 -22.90 -8.20
CA PRO A 709 -17.35 -22.78 -8.53
C PRO A 709 -16.84 -23.93 -9.42
N THR A 710 -16.05 -23.53 -10.41
CA THR A 710 -15.36 -24.36 -11.41
C THR A 710 -14.33 -25.29 -10.77
N ASN A 711 -13.73 -24.89 -9.66
CA ASN A 711 -12.90 -25.74 -8.79
C ASN A 711 -13.68 -26.21 -7.55
N LYS A 712 -13.23 -27.29 -6.92
CA LYS A 712 -13.86 -27.85 -5.69
C LYS A 712 -13.14 -27.43 -4.40
N THR A 713 -12.20 -26.49 -4.47
CA THR A 713 -11.59 -25.88 -3.27
C THR A 713 -12.45 -24.74 -2.74
N GLY A 714 -13.15 -24.01 -3.62
CA GLY A 714 -13.84 -22.77 -3.27
C GLY A 714 -12.87 -21.64 -2.90
N LYS A 715 -11.62 -21.72 -3.39
CA LYS A 715 -10.52 -20.80 -3.09
C LYS A 715 -9.73 -20.49 -4.36
N LEU A 716 -9.02 -19.36 -4.37
CA LEU A 716 -7.89 -19.11 -5.27
C LEU A 716 -6.86 -20.26 -5.16
N ILE A 717 -6.26 -20.63 -6.28
CA ILE A 717 -5.17 -21.60 -6.36
C ILE A 717 -4.03 -20.89 -7.09
N THR A 718 -3.01 -20.43 -6.35
CA THR A 718 -1.83 -19.77 -6.94
C THR A 718 -1.08 -20.73 -7.85
N VAL A 719 -0.85 -20.32 -9.11
CA VAL A 719 -0.11 -21.11 -10.09
C VAL A 719 1.21 -20.41 -10.39
N HIS A 720 2.32 -21.06 -10.07
CA HIS A 720 3.66 -20.60 -10.42
C HIS A 720 4.14 -21.32 -11.67
N GLY A 721 4.99 -20.67 -12.47
CA GLY A 721 5.52 -21.25 -13.70
C GLY A 721 7.03 -21.11 -13.79
N ILE A 722 7.76 -22.22 -13.78
CA ILE A 722 9.14 -22.30 -14.24
C ILE A 722 9.08 -22.71 -15.73
N ILE A 723 8.93 -21.73 -16.60
CA ILE A 723 8.49 -21.94 -17.99
C ILE A 723 9.44 -21.35 -19.03
N CYS A 724 9.26 -21.69 -20.30
CA CYS A 724 10.02 -21.07 -21.38
C CYS A 724 9.68 -19.58 -21.52
N PRO A 725 10.65 -18.63 -21.41
CA PRO A 725 10.35 -17.20 -21.51
C PRO A 725 9.82 -16.79 -22.90
N GLY A 726 8.99 -15.75 -22.95
CA GLY A 726 8.43 -15.23 -24.20
C GLY A 726 9.50 -14.86 -25.22
N GLY A 727 9.41 -15.44 -26.43
CA GLY A 727 10.38 -15.29 -27.52
C GLY A 727 11.65 -16.12 -27.40
N SER A 728 11.77 -16.95 -26.36
CA SER A 728 12.91 -17.86 -26.20
C SER A 728 12.66 -19.21 -26.88
N TYR A 729 13.74 -19.90 -27.19
CA TYR A 729 13.76 -21.32 -27.55
C TYR A 729 14.20 -22.12 -26.34
N CYS A 730 13.52 -23.22 -26.06
CA CYS A 730 13.82 -24.09 -24.91
C CYS A 730 13.98 -25.55 -25.37
N GLY A 731 14.01 -26.50 -24.42
CA GLY A 731 14.03 -27.94 -24.70
C GLY A 731 15.32 -28.49 -25.34
N CYS A 732 16.43 -27.75 -25.29
CA CYS A 732 17.70 -28.18 -25.86
C CYS A 732 18.45 -29.17 -24.93
N GLY A 733 18.99 -30.24 -25.49
CA GLY A 733 19.84 -31.18 -24.75
C GLY A 733 21.18 -30.57 -24.33
N THR A 734 21.77 -31.14 -23.27
CA THR A 734 23.03 -30.66 -22.67
C THR A 734 24.14 -30.45 -23.71
N GLY A 735 24.59 -29.20 -23.87
CA GLY A 735 25.65 -28.81 -24.80
C GLY A 735 25.16 -28.40 -26.20
N GLN A 736 23.85 -28.31 -26.44
CA GLN A 736 23.25 -27.75 -27.66
C GLN A 736 22.90 -26.26 -27.49
N VAL A 737 22.75 -25.54 -28.61
CA VAL A 737 22.37 -24.10 -28.61
C VAL A 737 20.88 -23.94 -28.88
N CYS A 738 20.20 -23.18 -28.01
CA CYS A 738 18.82 -22.77 -28.18
C CYS A 738 18.72 -21.49 -29.03
N ASP A 739 18.74 -21.66 -30.34
CA ASP A 739 18.56 -20.62 -31.36
C ASP A 739 17.37 -20.96 -32.28
N SER A 740 17.36 -20.48 -33.52
CA SER A 740 16.36 -20.84 -34.55
C SER A 740 16.82 -21.97 -35.52
N SER A 741 18.00 -22.58 -35.36
CA SER A 741 18.61 -23.46 -36.38
C SER A 741 18.48 -24.99 -36.18
N ASN A 742 18.31 -25.50 -34.95
CA ASN A 742 18.15 -26.93 -34.68
C ASN A 742 16.67 -27.41 -34.71
N ASN A 743 16.33 -28.31 -35.64
CA ASN A 743 14.94 -28.73 -35.96
C ASN A 743 14.26 -29.67 -34.94
N GLY A 744 14.17 -29.29 -33.66
CA GLY A 744 13.52 -30.14 -32.64
C GLY A 744 13.38 -29.50 -31.28
N ARG A 745 12.70 -28.35 -31.21
CA ARG A 745 12.47 -27.56 -29.99
C ARG A 745 11.09 -26.94 -30.01
N GLU A 746 10.56 -26.69 -28.82
CA GLU A 746 9.43 -25.82 -28.61
C GLU A 746 9.91 -24.34 -28.53
N PHE A 747 9.10 -23.43 -29.07
CA PHE A 747 9.36 -21.99 -29.16
C PHE A 747 8.17 -21.26 -28.57
N ASN A 748 8.40 -20.36 -27.60
CA ASN A 748 7.34 -19.53 -27.04
C ASN A 748 7.18 -18.24 -27.89
N PRO A 749 6.08 -18.03 -28.62
CA PRO A 749 5.94 -16.90 -29.55
C PRO A 749 5.79 -15.55 -28.84
N GLN A 750 6.63 -14.57 -29.22
CA GLN A 750 6.77 -13.28 -28.51
C GLN A 750 5.80 -12.17 -28.95
N THR A 751 5.03 -12.34 -30.02
CA THR A 751 4.46 -11.21 -30.79
C THR A 751 3.15 -10.63 -30.22
N GLY A 752 3.25 -9.98 -29.06
CA GLY A 752 2.25 -9.04 -28.55
C GLY A 752 1.77 -9.29 -27.12
N GLY A 753 2.71 -9.30 -26.16
CA GLY A 753 2.42 -9.33 -24.72
C GLY A 753 2.11 -10.71 -24.14
N VAL A 754 2.12 -10.79 -22.81
CA VAL A 754 2.03 -12.06 -22.05
C VAL A 754 0.68 -12.78 -22.20
N SER A 755 -0.38 -12.05 -22.58
CA SER A 755 -1.71 -12.60 -22.94
C SER A 755 -1.70 -13.65 -24.06
N LYS A 756 -0.55 -13.86 -24.71
CA LYS A 756 -0.33 -14.81 -25.81
C LYS A 756 0.37 -16.11 -25.40
N ALA A 757 1.00 -16.16 -24.23
CA ALA A 757 1.60 -17.35 -23.67
C ALA A 757 0.66 -17.93 -22.60
N ARG A 758 0.12 -19.13 -22.84
CA ARG A 758 -0.98 -19.72 -22.05
C ARG A 758 -0.56 -19.99 -20.61
N ASN A 759 0.63 -20.57 -20.41
CA ASN A 759 1.19 -20.80 -19.08
C ASN A 759 1.38 -19.49 -18.31
N ALA A 760 2.04 -18.50 -18.92
CA ALA A 760 2.31 -17.22 -18.28
C ALA A 760 1.04 -16.40 -17.99
N SER A 761 0.01 -16.52 -18.82
CA SER A 761 -1.31 -15.89 -18.60
C SER A 761 -2.02 -16.43 -17.36
N VAL A 762 -1.97 -17.74 -17.10
CA VAL A 762 -2.56 -18.35 -15.89
C VAL A 762 -1.75 -18.01 -14.64
N VAL A 763 -0.42 -17.99 -14.74
CA VAL A 763 0.46 -17.59 -13.64
C VAL A 763 0.20 -16.13 -13.24
N ASN A 764 0.18 -15.21 -14.22
CA ASN A 764 -0.16 -13.80 -14.03
C ASN A 764 -1.55 -13.64 -13.37
N ALA A 765 -2.60 -14.23 -13.95
CA ALA A 765 -3.97 -14.09 -13.46
C ALA A 765 -4.27 -14.82 -12.12
N THR A 766 -3.28 -15.48 -11.52
CA THR A 766 -3.37 -16.06 -10.16
C THR A 766 -2.37 -15.44 -9.18
N GLY A 767 -1.68 -14.36 -9.57
CA GLY A 767 -0.68 -13.66 -8.74
C GLY A 767 0.63 -14.44 -8.53
N GLY A 768 0.87 -15.49 -9.32
CA GLY A 768 2.01 -16.38 -9.14
C GLY A 768 3.31 -15.89 -9.78
N VAL A 769 4.42 -16.49 -9.35
CA VAL A 769 5.77 -16.19 -9.87
C VAL A 769 5.97 -16.78 -11.26
N ILE A 770 6.27 -15.91 -12.23
CA ILE A 770 6.77 -16.24 -13.58
C ILE A 770 8.30 -16.36 -13.52
N GLY A 771 8.79 -17.60 -13.43
CA GLY A 771 10.19 -17.98 -13.53
C GLY A 771 10.58 -18.52 -14.91
N SER A 772 11.86 -18.87 -15.05
CA SER A 772 12.47 -19.27 -16.33
C SER A 772 13.10 -20.67 -16.26
N ILE A 773 12.78 -21.51 -17.25
CA ILE A 773 13.35 -22.85 -17.42
C ILE A 773 14.65 -22.87 -18.26
N ILE A 774 15.09 -21.73 -18.79
CA ILE A 774 16.11 -21.68 -19.87
C ILE A 774 17.47 -22.30 -19.49
N ASP A 775 17.80 -22.33 -18.19
CA ASP A 775 19.03 -22.93 -17.68
C ASP A 775 18.91 -23.35 -16.19
N ASN A 776 19.84 -24.18 -15.74
CA ASN A 776 19.86 -24.74 -14.37
C ASN A 776 19.96 -23.70 -13.25
N ASN A 777 20.44 -22.47 -13.52
CA ASN A 777 20.50 -21.37 -12.58
C ASN A 777 19.19 -20.59 -12.56
N SER A 778 18.61 -20.29 -13.72
CA SER A 778 17.25 -19.72 -13.80
C SER A 778 16.21 -20.59 -13.08
N ILE A 779 16.27 -21.92 -13.21
CA ILE A 779 15.39 -22.86 -12.47
C ILE A 779 15.58 -22.76 -10.95
N ARG A 780 16.83 -22.56 -10.47
CA ARG A 780 17.12 -22.40 -9.03
C ARG A 780 16.58 -21.08 -8.49
N THR A 781 16.84 -19.96 -9.15
CA THR A 781 16.31 -18.64 -8.75
C THR A 781 14.78 -18.60 -8.82
N SER A 782 14.19 -19.27 -9.81
CA SER A 782 12.73 -19.42 -9.91
C SER A 782 12.16 -20.19 -8.71
N MET A 783 12.77 -21.32 -8.32
CA MET A 783 12.31 -22.08 -7.16
C MET A 783 12.52 -21.32 -5.84
N ASP A 784 13.64 -20.60 -5.68
CA ASP A 784 13.87 -19.74 -4.50
C ASP A 784 12.71 -18.74 -4.33
N ALA A 785 12.32 -18.05 -5.42
CA ALA A 785 11.24 -17.07 -5.42
C ALA A 785 9.86 -17.71 -5.16
N ILE A 786 9.58 -18.88 -5.75
CA ILE A 786 8.31 -19.62 -5.55
C ILE A 786 8.16 -20.07 -4.09
N ILE A 787 9.25 -20.45 -3.43
CA ILE A 787 9.23 -20.80 -2.00
C ILE A 787 9.13 -19.57 -1.11
N ALA A 788 9.74 -18.45 -1.49
CA ALA A 788 9.58 -17.18 -0.77
C ALA A 788 8.11 -16.72 -0.79
N ASP A 789 7.48 -16.66 -1.97
CA ASP A 789 6.06 -16.32 -2.11
C ASP A 789 5.15 -17.26 -1.31
N ALA A 790 5.34 -18.58 -1.44
CA ALA A 790 4.51 -19.55 -0.72
C ALA A 790 4.70 -19.50 0.82
N ILE A 791 5.73 -18.78 1.31
CA ILE A 791 5.93 -18.43 2.72
C ILE A 791 5.33 -17.06 3.05
N GLY A 792 5.36 -16.09 2.13
CA GLY A 792 4.65 -14.81 2.25
C GLY A 792 3.13 -15.02 2.34
N ASN A 793 2.53 -15.60 1.30
CA ASN A 793 1.09 -15.91 1.19
C ASN A 793 0.52 -16.88 2.27
N ALA A 794 1.36 -17.38 3.19
CA ALA A 794 0.97 -18.20 4.32
C ALA A 794 1.35 -17.60 5.69
N GLY A 795 1.84 -16.35 5.71
CA GLY A 795 2.08 -15.57 6.93
C GLY A 795 0.80 -14.98 7.55
N TYR A 796 0.96 -14.23 8.63
CA TYR A 796 -0.11 -13.43 9.21
C TYR A 796 -0.34 -12.19 8.34
N LYS A 797 -1.57 -11.95 7.90
CA LYS A 797 -1.92 -10.76 7.11
C LYS A 797 -2.23 -9.60 8.04
N THR A 798 -1.59 -8.46 7.81
CA THR A 798 -1.84 -7.22 8.55
C THR A 798 -3.17 -6.58 8.10
N LEU A 799 -3.71 -5.70 8.94
CA LEU A 799 -5.02 -5.08 8.79
C LEU A 799 -4.94 -3.84 7.88
N LYS A 800 -4.00 -2.93 8.14
CA LYS A 800 -3.60 -1.84 7.24
C LYS A 800 -2.41 -2.27 6.35
N PRO A 801 -2.04 -1.53 5.28
CA PRO A 801 -0.90 -1.84 4.41
C PRO A 801 0.44 -1.28 4.97
N PRO A 802 1.38 -2.12 5.47
CA PRO A 802 2.59 -1.63 6.13
C PRO A 802 3.63 -1.06 5.17
N ILE A 803 4.28 0.04 5.59
CA ILE A 803 5.55 0.51 5.02
C ILE A 803 6.66 -0.48 5.43
N GLY A 804 7.24 -1.20 4.47
CA GLY A 804 8.17 -2.33 4.72
C GLY A 804 9.40 -1.99 5.58
N ALA A 805 9.87 -0.74 5.50
CA ALA A 805 10.98 -0.22 6.29
C ALA A 805 10.63 0.02 7.77
N SER A 806 9.35 0.19 8.11
CA SER A 806 8.87 0.56 9.46
C SER A 806 8.61 -0.62 10.39
N LEU A 807 8.51 -1.86 9.88
CA LEU A 807 8.08 -2.97 10.73
C LEU A 807 9.05 -3.27 11.88
N LYS A 808 8.47 -3.46 13.08
CA LYS A 808 9.13 -3.96 14.29
C LYS A 808 8.23 -5.01 14.95
N VAL A 809 8.84 -6.12 15.42
CA VAL A 809 8.10 -7.30 15.91
C VAL A 809 8.62 -7.75 17.28
N ALA A 810 7.71 -8.11 18.17
CA ALA A 810 8.01 -8.75 19.46
C ALA A 810 7.08 -9.96 19.73
N LEU A 811 7.52 -10.87 20.60
CA LEU A 811 6.75 -12.04 21.05
C LEU A 811 6.86 -12.24 22.56
N SER A 812 5.83 -12.79 23.18
CA SER A 812 5.85 -13.10 24.62
C SER A 812 6.71 -14.32 24.95
N ALA A 813 6.93 -15.22 23.98
CA ALA A 813 7.95 -16.26 24.04
C ALA A 813 8.33 -16.76 22.63
N VAL A 814 9.64 -16.80 22.35
CA VAL A 814 10.22 -17.38 21.13
C VAL A 814 10.73 -18.80 21.35
N LYS A 815 10.83 -19.58 20.27
CA LYS A 815 11.20 -21.00 20.27
C LYS A 815 12.61 -21.29 20.83
N ASP A 816 13.57 -20.40 20.63
CA ASP A 816 14.87 -20.44 21.35
C ASP A 816 15.38 -19.03 21.69
N ALA A 817 15.17 -18.63 22.95
CA ALA A 817 15.61 -17.35 23.49
C ALA A 817 17.14 -17.21 23.67
N ASN A 818 17.93 -18.27 23.43
CA ASN A 818 19.39 -18.17 23.38
C ASN A 818 19.89 -17.65 22.02
N THR A 819 19.08 -17.83 20.98
CA THR A 819 19.39 -17.46 19.59
C THR A 819 18.59 -16.26 19.11
N CYS A 820 17.41 -15.99 19.70
CA CYS A 820 16.54 -14.88 19.33
C CYS A 820 16.15 -14.01 20.53
N ASN A 821 16.17 -12.69 20.36
CA ASN A 821 15.57 -11.76 21.32
C ASN A 821 14.06 -11.66 21.07
N ALA A 822 13.25 -11.99 22.08
CA ALA A 822 11.80 -11.94 21.98
C ALA A 822 11.23 -10.51 21.95
N ASN A 823 11.92 -9.55 22.58
CA ASN A 823 11.45 -8.17 22.72
C ASN A 823 11.78 -7.28 21.50
N ASN A 824 12.63 -7.76 20.59
CA ASN A 824 12.96 -7.09 19.33
C ASN A 824 13.48 -8.17 18.38
N VAL A 825 12.55 -8.77 17.63
CA VAL A 825 12.86 -9.83 16.67
C VAL A 825 13.56 -9.21 15.47
N PRO A 826 14.78 -9.65 15.10
CA PRO A 826 15.47 -9.11 13.94
C PRO A 826 14.75 -9.52 12.65
N ARG A 827 14.91 -8.74 11.57
CA ARG A 827 14.48 -9.20 10.24
C ARG A 827 15.49 -10.23 9.73
N SER A 828 15.04 -11.46 9.51
CA SER A 828 15.85 -12.58 9.04
C SER A 828 14.99 -13.76 8.62
N THR A 829 15.18 -14.24 7.39
CA THR A 829 14.60 -15.49 6.87
C THR A 829 15.25 -16.77 7.42
N VAL A 830 16.17 -16.66 8.40
CA VAL A 830 16.76 -17.79 9.14
C VAL A 830 16.33 -17.81 10.60
N ASN A 831 16.52 -16.71 11.33
CA ASN A 831 16.14 -16.56 12.74
C ASN A 831 15.62 -15.13 12.95
N GLY A 832 14.36 -14.88 12.63
CA GLY A 832 13.80 -13.53 12.63
C GLY A 832 12.37 -13.47 12.08
N PHE A 833 11.99 -12.31 11.57
CA PHE A 833 10.81 -12.11 10.72
C PHE A 833 11.19 -11.76 9.28
N ASP A 834 10.25 -11.87 8.35
CA ASP A 834 10.27 -11.11 7.10
C ASP A 834 8.85 -10.70 6.72
N PHE A 835 8.74 -9.68 5.87
CA PHE A 835 7.47 -9.08 5.43
C PHE A 835 7.35 -9.15 3.91
N ASP A 836 6.13 -9.37 3.43
CA ASP A 836 5.79 -9.37 2.01
C ASP A 836 4.79 -8.26 1.67
N GLY A 837 5.26 -7.19 1.01
CA GLY A 837 4.41 -6.09 0.55
C GLY A 837 3.36 -6.50 -0.49
N SER A 838 3.61 -7.55 -1.28
CA SER A 838 2.69 -8.00 -2.33
C SER A 838 1.49 -8.78 -1.75
N ALA A 839 1.71 -9.56 -0.70
CA ALA A 839 0.66 -10.28 0.03
C ALA A 839 0.11 -9.49 1.25
N ARG A 840 0.82 -8.45 1.70
CA ARG A 840 0.63 -7.69 2.95
C ARG A 840 0.71 -8.60 4.19
N THR A 841 1.77 -9.40 4.28
CA THR A 841 1.90 -10.50 5.28
C THR A 841 3.25 -10.55 5.98
N LEU A 842 3.24 -10.94 7.25
CA LEU A 842 4.38 -11.17 8.12
C LEU A 842 4.63 -12.68 8.37
N SER A 843 5.87 -13.13 8.21
CA SER A 843 6.29 -14.53 8.44
C SER A 843 7.47 -14.64 9.40
N LEU A 844 7.48 -15.66 10.28
CA LEU A 844 8.51 -15.86 11.32
C LEU A 844 9.38 -17.10 11.06
N PHE A 845 10.67 -17.01 11.38
CA PHE A 845 11.68 -18.00 11.00
C PHE A 845 12.51 -18.54 12.18
N GLY A 846 12.85 -19.83 12.09
CA GLY A 846 13.83 -20.53 12.93
C GLY A 846 13.58 -20.45 14.43
N ALA A 847 14.52 -19.84 15.16
CA ALA A 847 14.50 -19.65 16.61
C ALA A 847 13.51 -18.57 17.07
N CYS A 848 13.16 -17.61 16.20
CA CYS A 848 12.27 -16.48 16.52
C CYS A 848 10.78 -16.79 16.36
N ARG A 849 10.44 -17.98 15.85
CA ARG A 849 9.04 -18.44 15.79
C ARG A 849 8.42 -18.50 17.20
N PRO A 850 7.08 -18.43 17.34
CA PRO A 850 6.42 -18.52 18.63
C PRO A 850 6.77 -19.83 19.34
N ALA A 851 6.91 -19.81 20.66
CA ALA A 851 7.24 -21.00 21.44
C ALA A 851 6.12 -22.07 21.40
N ASN A 852 4.87 -21.64 21.22
CA ASN A 852 3.68 -22.47 21.03
C ASN A 852 2.53 -21.61 20.44
N GLU A 853 1.41 -22.22 20.07
CA GLU A 853 0.26 -21.53 19.45
C GLU A 853 -0.44 -20.51 20.37
N SER A 854 -0.22 -20.58 21.69
CA SER A 854 -0.70 -19.58 22.66
C SER A 854 0.29 -18.43 22.89
N SER A 855 1.49 -18.48 22.30
CA SER A 855 2.44 -17.36 22.34
C SER A 855 1.89 -16.18 21.53
N GLN A 856 1.89 -15.02 22.17
CA GLN A 856 1.35 -13.78 21.64
C GLN A 856 2.47 -13.02 20.93
N ALA A 857 2.15 -12.40 19.81
CA ALA A 857 3.01 -11.52 19.06
C ALA A 857 2.42 -10.10 19.06
N ALA A 858 3.28 -9.11 18.89
CA ALA A 858 2.90 -7.77 18.49
C ALA A 858 3.76 -7.34 17.30
N VAL A 859 3.15 -6.59 16.40
CA VAL A 859 3.86 -5.85 15.34
C VAL A 859 3.44 -4.39 15.43
N SER A 860 4.39 -3.49 15.18
CA SER A 860 4.09 -2.09 14.90
C SER A 860 4.70 -1.67 13.58
N TYR A 861 4.03 -0.74 12.91
CA TYR A 861 4.42 -0.21 11.62
C TYR A 861 3.75 1.15 11.36
N GLN A 862 4.28 1.89 10.39
CA GLN A 862 3.58 3.02 9.75
C GLN A 862 2.90 2.51 8.48
N TYR A 863 1.75 3.07 8.13
CA TYR A 863 1.03 2.77 6.89
C TYR A 863 0.70 4.05 6.12
N TRP A 864 0.56 3.92 4.80
CA TRP A 864 0.07 5.00 3.94
C TRP A 864 -1.46 5.09 4.02
N ILE A 865 -1.99 6.30 4.17
CA ILE A 865 -3.41 6.58 3.97
C ILE A 865 -3.62 6.82 2.47
N ASP A 866 -4.73 6.32 1.94
CA ASP A 866 -5.13 6.41 0.53
C ASP A 866 -6.02 7.65 0.39
N GLN A 867 -5.42 8.83 0.23
CA GLN A 867 -6.15 10.11 0.00
C GLN A 867 -6.17 10.47 -1.48
N GLU A 868 -5.05 10.36 -2.19
CA GLU A 868 -4.97 10.65 -3.63
C GLU A 868 -5.81 9.68 -4.48
N LYS A 869 -6.48 10.16 -5.52
CA LYS A 869 -7.42 9.36 -6.36
C LYS A 869 -7.16 9.48 -7.87
N ASP A 870 -6.47 10.51 -8.36
CA ASP A 870 -6.04 10.55 -9.75
C ASP A 870 -4.79 9.66 -9.93
N PRO A 871 -4.84 8.65 -10.82
CA PRO A 871 -3.66 7.84 -11.17
C PRO A 871 -2.48 8.65 -11.78
N ASN A 872 -2.69 9.93 -12.07
CA ASN A 872 -1.71 10.88 -12.58
C ASN A 872 -1.16 11.83 -11.48
N GLY A 873 -1.52 11.61 -10.21
CA GLY A 873 -1.27 12.55 -9.12
C GLY A 873 -2.24 13.72 -9.16
N GLY A 874 -2.72 14.14 -7.99
CA GLY A 874 -3.25 15.48 -7.78
C GLY A 874 -2.14 16.52 -7.87
N VAL A 875 -2.54 17.78 -7.83
CA VAL A 875 -1.58 18.87 -7.70
C VAL A 875 -1.45 19.20 -6.20
N PRO A 876 -0.23 19.42 -5.67
CA PRO A 876 -0.04 19.83 -4.28
C PRO A 876 -0.84 21.10 -3.98
N CYS A 877 -1.51 21.14 -2.83
CA CYS A 877 -2.31 22.28 -2.40
C CYS A 877 -3.38 22.73 -3.42
N GLN A 878 -3.93 21.82 -4.25
CA GLN A 878 -4.83 22.21 -5.35
C GLN A 878 -6.13 22.90 -4.90
N ASP A 879 -6.60 22.58 -3.69
CA ASP A 879 -7.81 23.13 -3.11
C ASP A 879 -7.55 24.36 -2.20
N ASP A 880 -6.28 24.74 -1.98
CA ASP A 880 -5.85 25.90 -1.18
C ASP A 880 -6.18 27.24 -1.87
N PRO A 881 -6.60 28.30 -1.14
CA PRO A 881 -6.93 29.62 -1.69
C PRO A 881 -5.80 30.34 -2.41
N ASP A 882 -4.54 30.15 -1.99
CA ASP A 882 -3.33 30.74 -2.56
C ASP A 882 -2.70 29.83 -3.65
N TYR A 883 -3.41 28.81 -4.13
CA TYR A 883 -2.96 27.95 -5.24
C TYR A 883 -2.89 28.70 -6.59
N ASP A 884 -1.73 28.68 -7.24
CA ASP A 884 -1.58 29.08 -8.65
C ASP A 884 -0.99 27.94 -9.52
N GLU A 885 -1.77 27.48 -10.50
CA GLU A 885 -1.32 26.57 -11.56
C GLU A 885 -0.16 27.17 -12.40
N THR A 886 0.08 28.49 -12.32
CA THR A 886 1.14 29.18 -13.07
C THR A 886 2.43 29.49 -12.29
N ASP A 887 2.46 29.39 -10.96
CA ASP A 887 3.72 29.49 -10.20
C ASP A 887 4.50 28.16 -10.21
N PRO A 888 5.84 28.17 -10.35
CA PRO A 888 6.65 26.95 -10.33
C PRO A 888 6.54 26.06 -9.09
N ASP A 889 6.10 26.59 -7.95
CA ASP A 889 5.96 25.84 -6.69
C ASP A 889 4.48 25.77 -6.21
N HIS A 890 3.52 25.96 -7.13
CA HIS A 890 2.06 25.80 -6.97
C HIS A 890 1.34 26.68 -5.92
N CYS A 891 2.04 27.63 -5.30
CA CYS A 891 1.48 28.59 -4.34
C CYS A 891 1.91 30.02 -4.70
N ASP A 892 1.05 31.01 -4.44
CA ASP A 892 1.24 32.38 -4.92
C ASP A 892 2.37 33.15 -4.19
N GLU A 893 2.95 34.11 -4.91
CA GLU A 893 4.13 34.95 -4.61
C GLU A 893 5.34 34.25 -3.94
N LEU A 894 5.22 33.99 -2.63
CA LEU A 894 6.31 33.62 -1.71
C LEU A 894 5.97 32.41 -0.83
N LEU A 895 4.72 31.93 -0.90
CA LEU A 895 4.21 30.76 -0.17
C LEU A 895 4.67 29.46 -0.85
N ARG A 896 4.68 28.34 -0.14
CA ARG A 896 5.12 27.03 -0.66
C ARG A 896 4.25 25.93 -0.06
N CYS A 897 3.85 24.97 -0.89
CA CYS A 897 2.96 23.91 -0.44
C CYS A 897 3.57 23.06 0.69
N ASN A 898 2.81 22.85 1.76
CA ASN A 898 3.23 22.06 2.91
C ASN A 898 2.72 20.61 2.78
N GLU A 899 3.60 19.67 2.41
CA GLU A 899 3.28 18.24 2.19
C GLU A 899 2.62 17.49 3.38
N ALA A 900 2.49 18.15 4.54
CA ALA A 900 1.92 17.62 5.76
C ALA A 900 0.55 18.22 6.14
N THR A 901 0.13 19.32 5.52
CA THR A 901 -1.17 19.99 5.76
C THR A 901 -1.87 20.41 4.45
N ASP A 902 -1.32 19.97 3.31
CA ASP A 902 -1.69 20.31 1.92
C ASP A 902 -2.11 21.78 1.69
N THR A 903 -1.40 22.70 2.35
CA THR A 903 -1.69 24.14 2.37
C THR A 903 -0.43 24.99 2.11
N CYS A 904 -0.61 26.17 1.51
CA CYS A 904 0.41 27.08 1.03
C CYS A 904 1.01 27.93 2.17
N VAL A 905 2.07 27.43 2.81
CA VAL A 905 2.69 28.09 3.98
C VAL A 905 3.91 28.93 3.61
N CYS A 906 4.24 29.92 4.45
CA CYS A 906 5.46 30.70 4.25
C CYS A 906 6.73 29.90 4.62
N PRO A 907 7.68 29.66 3.70
CA PRO A 907 8.93 28.98 4.02
C PRO A 907 9.87 29.88 4.84
N ALA A 908 10.65 29.29 5.73
CA ALA A 908 11.60 30.03 6.57
C ALA A 908 12.53 30.94 5.73
N ASN A 909 12.69 32.19 6.18
CA ASN A 909 13.39 33.29 5.49
C ASN A 909 12.89 33.56 4.05
N CYS A 910 11.65 33.18 3.70
CA CYS A 910 11.08 33.31 2.36
C CYS A 910 11.98 32.62 1.31
N ASN A 911 12.63 31.51 1.67
CA ASN A 911 13.57 30.75 0.84
C ASN A 911 14.71 31.59 0.21
N ASP A 912 15.23 32.59 0.97
CA ASP A 912 16.28 33.54 0.54
C ASP A 912 15.95 34.37 -0.73
N THR A 913 14.69 34.39 -1.17
CA THR A 913 14.25 35.10 -2.39
C THR A 913 14.29 36.63 -2.28
N CYS A 914 14.17 37.17 -1.06
CA CYS A 914 14.05 38.60 -0.83
C CYS A 914 15.29 39.41 -1.27
N GLY A 915 15.07 40.35 -2.19
CA GLY A 915 16.13 41.14 -2.84
C GLY A 915 16.90 42.07 -1.90
N ALA A 916 18.13 42.41 -2.30
CA ALA A 916 19.05 43.24 -1.50
C ALA A 916 18.46 44.59 -1.07
N GLY A 917 18.23 44.76 0.23
CA GLY A 917 17.55 45.92 0.83
C GLY A 917 16.17 45.61 1.42
N THR A 918 15.71 44.36 1.28
CA THR A 918 14.55 43.79 1.98
C THR A 918 15.00 42.65 2.90
N ARG A 919 14.10 42.23 3.78
CA ARG A 919 14.16 40.97 4.55
C ARG A 919 12.82 40.26 4.39
N CYS A 920 12.78 38.95 4.59
CA CYS A 920 11.51 38.27 4.83
C CYS A 920 10.87 38.77 6.13
N ASP A 921 9.55 38.92 6.15
CA ASP A 921 8.74 38.98 7.36
C ASP A 921 7.84 37.74 7.37
N GLU A 922 8.26 36.72 8.10
CA GLU A 922 7.71 35.35 8.05
C GLU A 922 6.24 35.29 8.51
N ALA A 923 5.75 36.31 9.23
CA ALA A 923 4.35 36.45 9.67
C ALA A 923 3.43 37.19 8.67
N LEU A 924 3.98 37.66 7.55
CA LEU A 924 3.24 38.35 6.46
C LEU A 924 3.60 37.77 5.07
N CYS A 925 4.37 36.69 5.06
CA CYS A 925 5.17 36.17 3.93
C CYS A 925 5.75 37.20 2.94
N ALA A 926 6.14 38.39 3.42
CA ALA A 926 6.44 39.53 2.55
C ALA A 926 7.90 40.00 2.66
N CYS A 927 8.49 40.39 1.53
CA CYS A 927 9.83 40.99 1.47
C CYS A 927 9.83 42.47 1.91
N VAL A 928 9.72 42.72 3.21
CA VAL A 928 9.64 44.08 3.78
C VAL A 928 10.99 44.82 3.75
N PRO A 929 11.02 46.16 3.58
CA PRO A 929 12.26 46.94 3.57
C PRO A 929 13.08 46.84 4.86
N THR A 930 14.41 46.74 4.74
CA THR A 930 15.32 46.91 5.88
C THR A 930 15.47 48.40 6.22
N ILE A 931 14.59 48.90 7.08
CA ILE A 931 14.75 50.21 7.73
C ILE A 931 16.00 50.15 8.64
N GLY A 932 16.91 51.11 8.49
CA GLY A 932 18.19 51.19 9.23
C GLY A 932 18.34 52.42 10.10
#